data_AF-A0ABC8LHT5-F1
#
_entry.id   AF-A0ABC8LHT5-F1
#
_cell.length_a   1.000
_cell.length_b   1.000
_cell.length_c   1.000
_cell.angle_alpha   90.00
_cell.angle_beta   90.00
_cell.angle_gamma   90.00
#
_symmetry.space_group_name_H-M   'P 1'
#
loop_
_entity.id
_entity.type
_entity.pdbx_description
1 polymer ?
#
loop_
_entity_poly.entity_id
_entity_poly.type
_entity_poly.pdbx_seq_one_letter_code
_entity_poly.pdbx_strand_id
1 'polypeptide(L)'
;MYNVYYIYNIINLTALTALTAMYTSDPGIYTFSLTWPEIQSLTPAISNPFRVYNMFRNPNEKNSGRIISLSEFLNLANNSTSLSGVLISVENAVYLREKQGLDVVKAVLDTLREAGYSNVTTTTKVMIQSTHSSVLVDFKKKSKYETVYNIGETIRDISDSAIEDIKKFANAVVITKSSVFPDSKGFVTGQTNVVERLRKSKLPVYVELFQNEFVSQPYDDFSDATVEINTYITGAGINGTITEFPLTAARYKRNQCLGRKETPSYMSYFEPGSLLSLVNPTSLPPAQAPSPVFTDDDVTEPPLPPLHGLCSTPFICGDHSGLLYPFWIPGREECGHPDFRLTCIGGFAEVNIASVKFKILEANYTTHIIRLARSDFNGHLCPQNPSRAPLNQTFSLFSPDTELLEIYYSCGDFSFSTPFYDPTYFRELGCDDDDIYARKSYYVTRNLSSPLLDGVRDLLRALRVLCTSVSVPASGPALRTLHRFQTSDNLKKALEEGFEVGVNRECYVCMDSGGACGYNQTTRGFICYCSNGPHSRACSSGKRNHGKMLCFLSSLSVLVAGVLVVILISILRKRKASHDNRKLNLKTLIPLKHYSYAQVKRITNSFAEVVGEGGFGTVYRGTLSDGSMVAVKVLKDSKCNGEDFVNEVVSISRTSHVNIVSLLGFCSEGSKRAIVYELLENGSLDRYISRNTSMSMDWIAMHGIALGIARGLEYLHYGCKTRIVHFDIKPQNVLLDEDLCPKVSDFGLAKLCKKKESTMSLLDMRGTIGYIAPEMISRVYGSVSHKSDVYSYGMLVLEMIGARNKTSTEDTASNTSSMYFPEWIYKDLEKGNDERVVGNGISNEEEQLAKKMTLVGLWCIQSSPSDRPPMNRVVEMMEGRLDSLEVPPKPVWQIPTAPLAETSWISEESSSITN
;
A
#
# COMPACT_ATOMS: atom_id res chain seq x y z
N MET A 1 6.07 1.36 -27.12
CA MET A 1 6.51 0.14 -26.39
C MET A 1 6.93 0.62 -25.01
N TYR A 2 6.03 0.54 -24.03
CA TYR A 2 6.16 1.28 -22.76
C TYR A 2 6.78 0.40 -21.67
N ASN A 3 7.89 0.86 -21.09
CA ASN A 3 8.64 0.11 -20.10
C ASN A 3 8.09 0.38 -18.71
N VAL A 4 7.18 -0.48 -18.24
CA VAL A 4 6.88 -0.57 -16.80
C VAL A 4 7.77 -1.66 -16.20
N TYR A 5 8.58 -1.29 -15.22
CA TYR A 5 9.51 -2.19 -14.54
C TYR A 5 8.93 -2.65 -13.21
N TYR A 6 9.18 -3.92 -12.87
CA TYR A 6 8.81 -4.46 -11.57
C TYR A 6 9.93 -4.15 -10.59
N ILE A 7 9.57 -3.48 -9.49
CA ILE A 7 10.50 -3.01 -8.46
C ILE A 7 10.69 -4.13 -7.44
N TYR A 8 11.94 -4.41 -7.12
CA TYR A 8 12.30 -5.09 -5.87
C TYR A 8 13.04 -4.09 -4.99
N ASN A 9 12.40 -3.69 -3.88
CA ASN A 9 13.06 -2.96 -2.82
C ASN A 9 13.77 -3.97 -1.91
N ILE A 10 15.09 -3.81 -1.75
CA ILE A 10 15.83 -4.48 -0.68
C ILE A 10 15.40 -3.78 0.62
N ILE A 11 14.25 -4.18 1.15
CA ILE A 11 13.74 -3.86 2.49
C ILE A 11 13.75 -2.35 2.79
N ASN A 12 12.74 -1.62 2.31
CA ASN A 12 12.41 -0.30 2.85
C ASN A 12 11.41 -0.48 4.01
N LEU A 13 11.92 -0.73 5.22
CA LEU A 13 11.11 -0.89 6.44
C LEU A 13 10.92 0.47 7.12
N THR A 14 10.15 1.36 6.50
CA THR A 14 9.81 2.67 7.08
C THR A 14 8.70 2.62 8.13
N ALA A 15 7.99 1.48 8.28
CA ALA A 15 6.93 1.35 9.28
C ALA A 15 6.77 -0.09 9.78
N LEU A 16 7.64 -0.51 10.71
CA LEU A 16 7.44 -1.73 11.49
C LEU A 16 6.61 -1.39 12.74
N THR A 17 5.29 -1.36 12.61
CA THR A 17 4.38 -1.22 13.78
C THR A 17 4.13 -2.56 14.49
N ALA A 18 4.65 -3.67 13.98
CA ALA A 18 4.26 -5.01 14.42
C ALA A 18 5.11 -5.64 15.55
N LEU A 19 6.16 -4.98 16.03
CA LEU A 19 7.00 -5.52 17.12
C LEU A 19 6.81 -4.82 18.48
N THR A 20 6.00 -3.77 18.56
CA THR A 20 5.70 -3.08 19.82
C THR A 20 4.24 -3.26 20.22
N ALA A 21 3.88 -4.50 20.52
CA ALA A 21 2.83 -4.80 21.50
C ALA A 21 3.48 -5.35 22.77
N MET A 22 4.54 -4.71 23.26
CA MET A 22 5.10 -4.93 24.59
C MET A 22 6.12 -3.81 24.90
N TYR A 23 5.70 -2.86 25.74
CA TYR A 23 6.54 -1.82 26.39
C TYR A 23 7.08 -0.68 25.51
N THR A 24 6.24 0.32 25.22
CA THR A 24 6.44 1.78 25.47
C THR A 24 5.44 2.58 24.63
N SER A 25 4.68 3.47 25.28
CA SER A 25 3.63 4.28 24.66
C SER A 25 4.13 5.57 23.98
N ASP A 26 5.46 5.72 23.81
CA ASP A 26 6.04 6.95 23.27
C ASP A 26 6.28 6.87 21.75
N PRO A 27 5.89 7.90 20.99
CA PRO A 27 6.26 8.01 19.57
C PRO A 27 7.77 8.19 19.44
N GLY A 28 8.42 7.28 18.70
CA GLY A 28 9.87 7.28 18.48
C GLY A 28 10.27 6.52 17.21
N ILE A 29 11.50 6.71 16.77
CA ILE A 29 12.11 5.93 15.68
C ILE A 29 12.81 4.72 16.31
N TYR A 30 12.43 3.52 15.90
CA TYR A 30 12.95 2.27 16.44
C TYR A 30 13.74 1.54 15.35
N THR A 31 14.97 1.12 15.68
CA THR A 31 15.78 0.25 14.82
C THR A 31 15.70 -1.19 15.31
N PHE A 32 15.49 -2.14 14.41
CA PHE A 32 15.43 -3.58 14.71
C PHE A 32 16.50 -4.32 13.90
N SER A 33 17.09 -5.35 14.51
CA SER A 33 17.96 -6.31 13.84
C SER A 33 17.22 -7.64 13.80
N LEU A 34 16.75 -8.04 12.61
CA LEU A 34 15.98 -9.27 12.43
C LEU A 34 16.79 -10.28 11.63
N THR A 35 16.79 -11.53 12.09
CA THR A 35 17.29 -12.70 11.35
C THR A 35 16.34 -13.08 10.22
N TRP A 36 16.82 -13.84 9.23
CA TRP A 36 15.97 -14.29 8.12
C TRP A 36 14.71 -15.06 8.57
N PRO A 37 14.77 -16.00 9.55
CA PRO A 37 13.58 -16.64 10.08
C PRO A 37 12.58 -15.67 10.73
N GLU A 38 13.07 -14.64 11.44
CA GLU A 38 12.22 -13.61 12.04
C GLU A 38 11.56 -12.74 10.96
N ILE A 39 12.29 -12.39 9.90
CA ILE A 39 11.73 -11.68 8.73
C ILE A 39 10.62 -12.51 8.07
N GLN A 40 10.79 -13.83 7.95
CA GLN A 40 9.78 -14.71 7.38
C GLN A 40 8.49 -14.80 8.22
N SER A 41 8.55 -14.46 9.51
CA SER A 41 7.38 -14.38 10.39
C SER A 41 6.59 -13.06 10.26
N LEU A 42 7.16 -12.06 9.59
CA LEU A 42 6.51 -10.76 9.42
C LEU A 42 5.36 -10.83 8.42
N THR A 43 4.28 -10.09 8.74
CA THR A 43 3.17 -9.89 7.81
C THR A 43 3.49 -8.72 6.88
N PRO A 44 3.60 -8.93 5.55
CA PRO A 44 3.85 -7.83 4.62
C PRO A 44 2.62 -6.93 4.53
N ALA A 45 2.86 -5.62 4.58
CA ALA A 45 1.88 -4.58 4.33
C ALA A 45 2.42 -3.62 3.25
N ILE A 46 1.55 -3.09 2.40
CA ILE A 46 1.96 -2.04 1.45
C ILE A 46 2.18 -0.76 2.25
N SER A 47 3.36 -0.14 2.06
CA SER A 47 3.62 1.21 2.56
C SER A 47 2.66 2.18 1.90
N ASN A 48 1.85 2.88 2.68
CA ASN A 48 1.06 4.00 2.20
C ASN A 48 1.68 5.29 2.77
N PRO A 49 2.56 5.97 2.00
CA PRO A 49 3.19 7.22 2.47
C PRO A 49 2.17 8.33 2.69
N PHE A 50 0.96 8.21 2.16
CA PHE A 50 -0.14 9.14 2.37
C PHE A 50 -1.14 8.57 3.39
N ARG A 51 -0.81 8.61 4.69
CA ARG A 51 -1.75 8.17 5.76
C ARG A 51 -3.12 8.86 5.71
N VAL A 52 -3.20 10.05 5.11
CA VAL A 52 -4.42 10.84 4.95
C VAL A 52 -5.28 10.36 3.78
N TYR A 53 -4.68 9.71 2.78
CA TYR A 53 -5.37 9.23 1.58
C TYR A 53 -5.30 7.71 1.52
N ASN A 54 -6.47 7.10 1.44
CA ASN A 54 -6.71 5.67 1.50
C ASN A 54 -6.19 4.89 0.27
N MET A 55 -4.87 4.92 0.01
CA MET A 55 -4.24 3.97 -0.91
C MET A 55 -4.24 2.59 -0.24
N PHE A 56 -5.25 1.81 -0.58
CA PHE A 56 -5.36 0.44 -0.12
C PHE A 56 -4.80 -0.51 -1.17
N ARG A 57 -4.02 -1.49 -0.73
CA ARG A 57 -4.05 -2.80 -1.39
C ARG A 57 -5.49 -3.26 -1.46
N ASN A 58 -5.86 -4.09 -2.44
CA ASN A 58 -7.14 -4.82 -2.40
C ASN A 58 -7.42 -5.26 -0.95
N PRO A 59 -8.48 -4.75 -0.28
CA PRO A 59 -8.71 -4.99 1.15
C PRO A 59 -8.74 -6.48 1.52
N ASN A 60 -9.13 -7.34 0.58
CA ASN A 60 -9.14 -8.81 0.75
C ASN A 60 -7.73 -9.42 0.78
N GLU A 61 -6.74 -8.72 0.21
CA GLU A 61 -5.34 -9.16 0.11
C GLU A 61 -4.41 -8.23 0.92
N LYS A 62 -4.96 -7.41 1.83
CA LYS A 62 -4.24 -6.35 2.56
C LYS A 62 -2.92 -6.86 3.15
N ASN A 63 -2.94 -8.07 3.70
CA ASN A 63 -1.82 -8.74 4.37
C ASN A 63 -1.23 -9.90 3.56
N SER A 64 -1.65 -10.10 2.31
CA SER A 64 -1.26 -11.27 1.52
C SER A 64 0.17 -11.20 0.98
N GLY A 65 0.80 -12.33 0.71
CA GLY A 65 2.14 -12.36 0.15
C GLY A 65 3.20 -12.69 1.20
N ARG A 66 4.44 -12.81 0.73
CA ARG A 66 5.57 -13.27 1.52
C ARG A 66 6.79 -12.42 1.20
N ILE A 67 7.62 -12.19 2.21
CA ILE A 67 8.95 -11.64 2.01
C ILE A 67 9.81 -12.75 1.39
N ILE A 68 10.47 -12.44 0.28
CA ILE A 68 11.35 -13.36 -0.45
C ILE A 68 12.73 -12.75 -0.57
N SER A 69 13.75 -13.60 -0.66
CA SER A 69 15.12 -13.14 -0.89
C SER A 69 15.29 -12.61 -2.31
N LEU A 70 16.34 -11.82 -2.55
CA LEU A 70 16.68 -11.34 -3.89
C LEU A 70 16.89 -12.52 -4.86
N SER A 71 17.52 -13.61 -4.40
CA SER A 71 17.73 -14.82 -5.22
C SER A 71 16.42 -15.48 -5.66
N GLU A 72 15.44 -15.60 -4.76
CA GLU A 72 14.11 -16.14 -5.06
C GLU A 72 13.34 -15.23 -6.03
N PHE A 73 13.42 -13.91 -5.83
CA PHE A 73 12.81 -12.94 -6.74
C PHE A 73 13.39 -13.05 -8.15
N LEU A 74 14.71 -13.11 -8.29
CA LEU A 74 15.39 -13.26 -9.58
C LEU A 74 14.99 -14.58 -10.27
N ASN A 75 14.83 -15.67 -9.52
CA ASN A 75 14.32 -16.94 -10.06
C ASN A 75 12.87 -16.84 -10.55
N LEU A 76 12.00 -16.10 -9.85
CA LEU A 76 10.63 -15.83 -10.32
C LEU A 76 10.66 -14.98 -11.60
N ALA A 77 11.52 -13.96 -11.63
CA ALA A 77 11.63 -13.06 -12.77
C ALA A 77 12.13 -13.78 -14.03
N ASN A 78 13.11 -14.67 -13.90
CA ASN A 78 13.66 -15.43 -15.03
C ASN A 78 12.64 -16.39 -15.67
N ASN A 79 11.67 -16.87 -14.89
CA ASN A 79 10.61 -17.76 -15.37
C ASN A 79 9.39 -17.02 -15.97
N SER A 80 9.37 -15.69 -15.93
CA SER A 80 8.23 -14.89 -16.40
C SER A 80 8.43 -14.43 -17.84
N THR A 81 7.48 -14.79 -18.71
CA THR A 81 7.47 -14.35 -20.13
C THR A 81 6.88 -12.95 -20.32
N SER A 82 6.29 -12.34 -19.29
CA SER A 82 5.67 -11.01 -19.36
C SER A 82 6.56 -9.87 -18.87
N LEU A 83 7.72 -10.19 -18.29
CA LEU A 83 8.66 -9.20 -17.74
C LEU A 83 9.59 -8.66 -18.82
N SER A 84 9.66 -7.33 -18.94
CA SER A 84 10.59 -6.63 -19.82
C SER A 84 11.94 -6.33 -19.16
N GLY A 85 12.00 -6.36 -17.83
CA GLY A 85 13.20 -6.08 -17.06
C GLY A 85 12.97 -6.10 -15.55
N VAL A 86 14.06 -6.04 -14.81
CA VAL A 86 14.14 -6.03 -13.35
C VAL A 86 14.80 -4.72 -12.90
N LEU A 87 14.19 -4.04 -11.94
CA LEU A 87 14.75 -2.88 -11.27
C LEU A 87 15.05 -3.22 -9.81
N ILE A 88 16.30 -3.01 -9.40
CA ILE A 88 16.76 -3.24 -8.02
C ILE A 88 17.11 -1.88 -7.42
N SER A 89 16.37 -1.46 -6.40
CA SER A 89 16.71 -0.27 -5.61
C SER A 89 17.72 -0.65 -4.53
N VAL A 90 18.82 0.10 -4.45
CA VAL A 90 19.91 -0.06 -3.48
C VAL A 90 19.99 1.21 -2.65
N GLU A 91 19.57 1.10 -1.39
CA GLU A 91 19.54 2.20 -0.42
C GLU A 91 20.49 1.91 0.75
N ASN A 92 20.95 2.97 1.43
CA ASN A 92 21.78 2.91 2.63
C ASN A 92 23.10 2.12 2.50
N ALA A 93 23.54 1.79 1.28
CA ALA A 93 24.70 0.93 1.05
C ALA A 93 26.02 1.55 1.56
N VAL A 94 26.18 2.87 1.49
CA VAL A 94 27.36 3.58 2.02
C VAL A 94 27.40 3.44 3.54
N TYR A 95 26.31 3.75 4.23
CA TYR A 95 26.17 3.58 5.67
C TYR A 95 26.42 2.13 6.11
N LEU A 96 25.80 1.15 5.45
CA LEU A 96 25.96 -0.26 5.79
C LEU A 96 27.40 -0.76 5.60
N ARG A 97 28.09 -0.27 4.55
CA ARG A 97 29.50 -0.61 4.32
C ARG A 97 30.39 0.00 5.39
N GLU A 98 30.23 1.29 5.70
CA GLU A 98 31.12 2.03 6.60
C GLU A 98 30.85 1.75 8.08
N LYS A 99 29.59 1.61 8.48
CA LYS A 99 29.18 1.46 9.88
C LYS A 99 28.96 0.01 10.30
N GLN A 100 28.52 -0.85 9.37
CA GLN A 100 28.17 -2.25 9.68
C GLN A 100 29.12 -3.27 9.00
N GLY A 101 30.05 -2.83 8.15
CA GLY A 101 30.95 -3.72 7.41
C GLY A 101 30.24 -4.58 6.35
N LEU A 102 29.01 -4.21 5.97
CA LEU A 102 28.16 -4.95 5.04
C LEU A 102 28.24 -4.33 3.64
N ASP A 103 28.95 -4.98 2.72
CA ASP A 103 29.04 -4.52 1.33
C ASP A 103 27.83 -4.97 0.50
N VAL A 104 26.76 -4.18 0.54
CA VAL A 104 25.52 -4.41 -0.19
C VAL A 104 25.76 -4.51 -1.70
N VAL A 105 26.65 -3.68 -2.26
CA VAL A 105 26.97 -3.71 -3.69
C VAL A 105 27.53 -5.06 -4.08
N LYS A 106 28.48 -5.59 -3.31
CA LYS A 106 29.04 -6.92 -3.53
C LYS A 106 27.96 -8.00 -3.42
N ALA A 107 27.13 -7.95 -2.38
CA ALA A 107 26.07 -8.94 -2.16
C ALA A 107 25.06 -8.99 -3.33
N VAL A 108 24.64 -7.83 -3.85
CA VAL A 108 23.74 -7.75 -5.01
C VAL A 108 24.40 -8.31 -6.27
N LEU A 109 25.66 -7.94 -6.54
CA LEU A 109 26.41 -8.46 -7.70
C LEU A 109 26.62 -9.97 -7.63
N ASP A 110 26.96 -10.50 -6.46
CA ASP A 110 27.16 -11.94 -6.25
C ASP A 110 25.83 -12.69 -6.48
N THR A 111 24.73 -12.19 -5.93
CA THR A 111 23.39 -12.77 -6.12
C THR A 111 22.95 -12.75 -7.58
N LEU A 112 23.16 -11.64 -8.30
CA LEU A 112 22.85 -11.54 -9.73
C LEU A 112 23.69 -12.52 -10.56
N ARG A 113 24.97 -12.69 -10.23
CA ARG A 113 25.85 -13.63 -10.90
C ARG A 113 25.38 -15.08 -10.68
N GLU A 114 25.06 -15.44 -9.45
CA GLU A 114 24.57 -16.77 -9.07
C GLU A 114 23.21 -17.09 -9.71
N ALA A 115 22.32 -16.11 -9.83
CA ALA A 115 21.01 -16.25 -10.48
C ALA A 115 21.09 -16.26 -12.02
N GLY A 116 22.28 -16.18 -12.62
CA GLY A 116 22.47 -16.24 -14.07
C GLY A 116 22.17 -14.92 -14.82
N TYR A 117 22.07 -13.79 -14.11
CA TYR A 117 21.92 -12.46 -14.70
C TYR A 117 23.26 -11.82 -15.11
N SER A 118 24.34 -12.59 -15.13
CA SER A 118 25.68 -12.10 -15.48
C SER A 118 25.92 -12.16 -16.99
N ASN A 119 26.04 -10.99 -17.62
CA ASN A 119 26.59 -10.69 -18.95
C ASN A 119 26.29 -11.69 -20.11
N VAL A 120 25.45 -11.21 -21.05
CA VAL A 120 25.32 -11.56 -22.49
C VAL A 120 24.15 -12.48 -22.90
N THR A 121 23.53 -13.27 -22.02
CA THR A 121 22.51 -14.26 -22.48
C THR A 121 21.09 -14.14 -21.92
N THR A 122 20.81 -13.21 -21.00
CA THR A 122 19.44 -13.03 -20.49
C THR A 122 18.69 -11.97 -21.31
N THR A 123 17.50 -12.33 -21.83
CA THR A 123 16.56 -11.41 -22.49
C THR A 123 16.02 -10.33 -21.55
N THR A 124 16.19 -10.51 -20.24
CA THR A 124 15.65 -9.64 -19.18
C THR A 124 16.66 -8.55 -18.81
N LYS A 125 16.32 -7.29 -19.09
CA LYS A 125 17.12 -6.10 -18.75
C LYS A 125 17.21 -5.91 -17.23
N VAL A 126 18.39 -5.59 -16.68
CA VAL A 126 18.57 -5.27 -15.25
C VAL A 126 18.98 -3.82 -15.10
N MET A 127 18.28 -3.11 -14.22
CA MET A 127 18.55 -1.73 -13.84
C MET A 127 18.83 -1.65 -12.33
N ILE A 128 19.84 -0.88 -11.96
CA ILE A 128 20.24 -0.63 -10.58
C ILE A 128 19.95 0.82 -10.25
N GLN A 129 19.08 1.05 -9.27
CA GLN A 129 18.68 2.38 -8.83
C GLN A 129 19.28 2.70 -7.46
N SER A 130 19.72 3.94 -7.27
CA SER A 130 20.14 4.46 -5.96
C SER A 130 20.01 5.98 -5.91
N THR A 131 19.80 6.51 -4.71
CA THR A 131 19.92 7.95 -4.42
C THR A 131 21.38 8.40 -4.27
N HIS A 132 22.32 7.47 -4.19
CA HIS A 132 23.74 7.74 -3.98
C HIS A 132 24.56 7.48 -5.26
N SER A 133 25.16 8.53 -5.81
CA SER A 133 26.11 8.52 -6.93
C SER A 133 27.28 7.57 -6.70
N SER A 134 27.84 7.52 -5.49
CA SER A 134 28.98 6.65 -5.14
C SER A 134 28.65 5.15 -5.31
N VAL A 135 27.43 4.77 -4.96
CA VAL A 135 26.91 3.40 -5.13
C VAL A 135 26.77 3.06 -6.62
N LEU A 136 26.22 3.97 -7.43
CA LEU A 136 26.08 3.76 -8.87
C LEU A 136 27.43 3.70 -9.59
N VAL A 137 28.41 4.50 -9.18
CA VAL A 137 29.79 4.42 -9.67
C VAL A 137 30.39 3.03 -9.41
N ASP A 138 30.19 2.46 -8.23
CA ASP A 138 30.67 1.12 -7.90
C ASP A 138 30.02 0.04 -8.79
N PHE A 139 28.70 0.10 -9.00
CA PHE A 139 28.00 -0.82 -9.90
C PHE A 139 28.47 -0.67 -11.35
N LYS A 140 28.65 0.57 -11.82
CA LYS A 140 29.12 0.86 -13.19
C LYS A 140 30.55 0.38 -13.43
N LYS A 141 31.42 0.41 -12.42
CA LYS A 141 32.79 -0.14 -12.49
C LYS A 141 32.81 -1.67 -12.49
N LYS A 142 31.93 -2.31 -11.73
CA LYS A 142 31.95 -3.76 -11.48
C LYS A 142 31.00 -4.56 -12.38
N SER A 143 30.12 -3.91 -13.14
CA SER A 143 29.09 -4.56 -13.96
C SER A 143 28.75 -3.76 -15.22
N LYS A 144 27.91 -4.33 -16.09
CA LYS A 144 27.35 -3.65 -17.28
C LYS A 144 25.85 -3.34 -17.13
N TYR A 145 25.31 -3.42 -15.92
CA TYR A 145 23.90 -3.13 -15.67
C TYR A 145 23.60 -1.65 -15.88
N GLU A 146 22.36 -1.34 -16.25
CA GLU A 146 21.94 0.05 -16.42
C GLU A 146 21.81 0.71 -15.06
N THR A 147 22.51 1.82 -14.86
CA THR A 147 22.49 2.59 -13.61
C THR A 147 21.44 3.70 -13.67
N VAL A 148 20.67 3.88 -12.61
CA VAL A 148 19.55 4.83 -12.55
C VAL A 148 19.69 5.69 -11.30
N TYR A 149 19.83 7.00 -11.46
CA TYR A 149 19.94 7.92 -10.33
C TYR A 149 18.56 8.37 -9.87
N ASN A 150 18.26 8.20 -8.58
CA ASN A 150 16.98 8.59 -7.98
C ASN A 150 17.12 9.95 -7.29
N ILE A 151 16.54 10.99 -7.89
CA ILE A 151 16.43 12.32 -7.26
C ILE A 151 15.18 12.28 -6.38
N GLY A 152 15.40 11.99 -5.10
CA GLY A 152 14.33 11.82 -4.12
C GLY A 152 13.68 13.13 -3.65
N GLU A 153 14.27 14.27 -3.97
CA GLU A 153 13.74 15.59 -3.62
C GLU A 153 12.86 16.19 -4.73
N THR A 154 12.02 17.16 -4.34
CA THR A 154 11.15 17.88 -5.28
C THR A 154 11.88 19.11 -5.84
N ILE A 155 12.09 19.14 -7.15
CA ILE A 155 12.88 20.17 -7.84
C ILE A 155 12.05 20.87 -8.93
N ARG A 156 12.27 22.18 -9.12
CA ARG A 156 11.59 22.94 -10.20
C ARG A 156 12.40 23.01 -11.49
N ASP A 157 13.71 22.85 -11.41
CA ASP A 157 14.64 22.91 -12.54
C ASP A 157 15.92 22.15 -12.18
N ILE A 158 16.75 21.86 -13.18
CA ILE A 158 18.04 21.19 -13.02
C ILE A 158 19.10 21.89 -13.88
N SER A 159 20.25 22.18 -13.29
CA SER A 159 21.39 22.83 -13.97
C SER A 159 22.06 21.91 -14.99
N ASP A 160 22.68 22.49 -16.02
CA ASP A 160 23.40 21.70 -17.05
C ASP A 160 24.64 21.01 -16.46
N SER A 161 25.31 21.63 -15.47
CA SER A 161 26.43 21.03 -14.73
C SER A 161 26.00 19.75 -14.02
N ALA A 162 24.88 19.79 -13.30
CA ALA A 162 24.33 18.62 -12.62
C ALA A 162 23.99 17.48 -13.61
N ILE A 163 23.38 17.81 -14.76
CA ILE A 163 23.06 16.81 -15.78
C ILE A 163 24.34 16.13 -16.31
N GLU A 164 25.39 16.90 -16.60
CA GLU A 164 26.66 16.35 -17.07
C GLU A 164 27.33 15.47 -16.01
N ASP A 165 27.23 15.83 -14.73
CA ASP A 165 27.73 15.01 -13.64
C ASP A 165 26.95 13.71 -13.47
N ILE A 166 25.63 13.75 -13.53
CA ILE A 166 24.78 12.54 -13.47
C ILE A 166 25.14 11.57 -14.60
N LYS A 167 25.37 12.06 -15.83
CA LYS A 167 25.75 11.20 -16.99
C LYS A 167 27.04 10.41 -16.75
N LYS A 168 27.95 10.88 -15.88
CA LYS A 168 29.20 10.18 -15.56
C LYS A 168 28.92 8.82 -14.91
N PHE A 169 27.85 8.70 -14.12
CA PHE A 169 27.59 7.50 -13.32
C PHE A 169 26.21 6.87 -13.53
N ALA A 170 25.26 7.54 -14.17
CA ALA A 170 23.91 7.03 -14.43
C ALA A 170 23.58 7.02 -15.93
N ASN A 171 22.73 6.09 -16.32
CA ASN A 171 22.17 5.94 -17.67
C ASN A 171 20.76 6.52 -17.80
N ALA A 172 20.06 6.71 -16.68
CA ALA A 172 18.71 7.27 -16.59
C ALA A 172 18.49 7.92 -15.21
N VAL A 173 17.42 8.69 -15.08
CA VAL A 173 17.05 9.40 -13.84
C VAL A 173 15.62 9.07 -13.45
N VAL A 174 15.38 8.91 -12.16
CA VAL A 174 14.05 8.88 -11.54
C VAL A 174 13.84 10.20 -10.80
N ILE A 175 12.70 10.84 -11.02
CA ILE A 175 12.29 12.07 -10.32
C ILE A 175 10.89 11.91 -9.71
N THR A 176 10.58 12.74 -8.71
CA THR A 176 9.26 12.77 -8.07
C THR A 176 8.19 13.36 -8.99
N LYS A 177 6.91 13.00 -8.76
CA LYS A 177 5.77 13.57 -9.51
C LYS A 177 5.69 15.09 -9.40
N SER A 178 5.94 15.62 -8.19
CA SER A 178 5.98 17.06 -7.93
C SER A 178 7.12 17.78 -8.68
N SER A 179 8.17 17.06 -9.08
CA SER A 179 9.22 17.62 -9.94
C SER A 179 8.79 17.73 -11.41
N VAL A 180 7.63 17.18 -11.79
CA VAL A 180 7.03 17.31 -13.12
C VAL A 180 5.87 18.31 -13.08
N PHE A 181 4.92 18.08 -12.16
CA PHE A 181 3.76 18.92 -11.90
C PHE A 181 3.73 19.29 -10.39
N PRO A 182 4.18 20.49 -10.00
CA PRO A 182 4.39 20.86 -8.59
C PRO A 182 3.13 20.84 -7.73
N ASP A 183 2.02 21.35 -8.27
CA ASP A 183 0.69 21.22 -7.71
C ASP A 183 -0.13 20.39 -8.71
N SER A 184 -0.73 19.29 -8.26
CA SER A 184 -1.59 18.45 -9.09
C SER A 184 -3.07 18.55 -8.68
N LYS A 185 -3.40 19.33 -7.65
CA LYS A 185 -4.75 19.44 -7.10
C LYS A 185 -5.50 20.62 -7.70
N GLY A 186 -6.78 20.42 -8.03
CA GLY A 186 -7.68 21.53 -8.39
C GLY A 186 -7.48 22.15 -9.77
N PHE A 187 -6.81 21.45 -10.69
CA PHE A 187 -6.80 21.77 -12.12
C PHE A 187 -6.02 23.04 -12.56
N VAL A 188 -5.02 23.51 -11.80
CA VAL A 188 -4.32 24.80 -12.08
C VAL A 188 -2.80 24.61 -12.21
N THR A 189 -2.33 23.77 -13.14
CA THR A 189 -0.94 23.25 -13.06
C THR A 189 -0.09 23.60 -14.28
N GLY A 190 1.09 24.18 -14.07
CA GLY A 190 2.13 24.32 -15.09
C GLY A 190 3.15 23.17 -15.01
N GLN A 191 3.80 22.84 -16.13
CA GLN A 191 4.88 21.84 -16.17
C GLN A 191 6.22 22.49 -15.80
N THR A 192 7.07 21.79 -15.04
CA THR A 192 8.47 22.23 -14.80
C THR A 192 9.36 22.02 -16.03
N ASN A 193 10.53 22.67 -16.04
CA ASN A 193 11.51 22.50 -17.11
C ASN A 193 12.38 21.22 -16.96
N VAL A 194 12.24 20.49 -15.85
CA VAL A 194 13.11 19.36 -15.48
C VAL A 194 13.09 18.27 -16.56
N VAL A 195 11.90 17.80 -16.94
CA VAL A 195 11.74 16.73 -17.94
C VAL A 195 12.27 17.16 -19.31
N GLU A 196 12.00 18.41 -19.71
CA GLU A 196 12.46 18.94 -20.99
C GLU A 196 13.99 18.97 -21.07
N ARG A 197 14.67 19.48 -20.03
CA ARG A 197 16.14 19.58 -20.00
C ARG A 197 16.82 18.23 -19.97
N LEU A 198 16.35 17.30 -19.14
CA LEU A 198 16.88 15.94 -19.07
C LEU A 198 16.75 15.22 -20.42
N ARG A 199 15.62 15.40 -21.10
CA ARG A 199 15.38 14.82 -22.44
C ARG A 199 16.23 15.45 -23.53
N LYS A 200 16.37 16.78 -23.55
CA LYS A 200 17.30 17.48 -24.47
C LYS A 200 18.72 16.94 -24.34
N SER A 201 19.10 16.60 -23.11
CA SER A 201 20.38 15.98 -22.77
C SER A 201 20.47 14.47 -23.03
N LYS A 202 19.44 13.85 -23.64
CA LYS A 202 19.35 12.42 -23.95
C LYS A 202 19.42 11.50 -22.72
N LEU A 203 19.01 11.99 -21.55
CA LEU A 203 18.93 11.20 -20.33
C LEU A 203 17.47 10.75 -20.13
N PRO A 204 17.17 9.44 -20.17
CA PRO A 204 15.82 8.94 -19.96
C PRO A 204 15.28 9.31 -18.57
N VAL A 205 14.03 9.75 -18.52
CA VAL A 205 13.36 10.18 -17.28
C VAL A 205 12.25 9.20 -16.91
N TYR A 206 12.30 8.71 -15.68
CA TYR A 206 11.29 7.87 -15.06
C TYR A 206 10.65 8.60 -13.88
N VAL A 207 9.39 8.29 -13.59
CA VAL A 207 8.65 8.88 -12.46
C VAL A 207 7.98 7.78 -11.66
N GLU A 208 7.99 7.91 -10.33
CA GLU A 208 7.45 6.94 -9.37
C GLU A 208 6.07 7.32 -8.80
N LEU A 209 5.43 6.38 -8.07
CA LEU A 209 4.26 6.62 -7.20
C LEU A 209 2.97 7.07 -7.90
N PHE A 210 2.60 6.37 -8.97
CA PHE A 210 1.31 6.53 -9.65
C PHE A 210 0.17 5.88 -8.87
N GLN A 211 -1.05 6.40 -9.04
CA GLN A 211 -2.24 5.92 -8.35
C GLN A 211 -2.53 4.45 -8.65
N ASN A 212 -3.08 3.77 -7.66
CA ASN A 212 -3.53 2.40 -7.76
C ASN A 212 -4.93 2.33 -8.40
N GLU A 213 -5.24 1.24 -9.09
CA GLU A 213 -6.59 0.97 -9.64
C GLU A 213 -7.70 0.79 -8.59
N PHE A 214 -7.35 0.78 -7.30
CA PHE A 214 -8.30 0.65 -6.19
C PHE A 214 -8.59 1.99 -5.46
N VAL A 215 -8.07 3.11 -5.96
CA VAL A 215 -8.42 4.43 -5.42
C VAL A 215 -9.85 4.75 -5.85
N SER A 216 -10.74 4.89 -4.86
CA SER A 216 -12.19 4.84 -5.06
C SER A 216 -12.88 6.19 -5.13
N GLN A 217 -12.15 7.30 -5.24
CA GLN A 217 -12.73 8.64 -5.19
C GLN A 217 -12.22 9.50 -6.36
N PRO A 218 -13.13 10.06 -7.19
CA PRO A 218 -12.79 11.08 -8.18
C PRO A 218 -12.61 12.42 -7.45
N TYR A 219 -11.46 12.63 -6.81
CA TYR A 219 -11.13 13.92 -6.20
C TYR A 219 -10.42 14.86 -7.19
N ASP A 220 -9.78 14.31 -8.22
CA ASP A 220 -9.15 15.05 -9.31
C ASP A 220 -9.10 14.19 -10.59
N ASP A 221 -8.62 14.79 -11.68
CA ASP A 221 -8.42 14.15 -12.98
C ASP A 221 -7.43 12.97 -12.95
N PHE A 222 -6.57 12.91 -11.92
CA PHE A 222 -5.55 11.87 -11.74
C PHE A 222 -6.08 10.65 -10.97
N SER A 223 -7.34 10.66 -10.53
CA SER A 223 -8.01 9.51 -9.91
C SER A 223 -8.11 8.29 -10.85
N ASP A 224 -8.08 8.47 -12.18
CA ASP A 224 -7.92 7.36 -13.13
C ASP A 224 -6.44 7.13 -13.44
N ALA A 225 -5.91 5.99 -12.98
CA ALA A 225 -4.50 5.63 -13.20
C ALA A 225 -4.09 5.57 -14.68
N THR A 226 -5.00 5.30 -15.62
CA THR A 226 -4.72 5.30 -17.07
C THR A 226 -4.52 6.73 -17.59
N VAL A 227 -5.41 7.63 -17.18
CA VAL A 227 -5.35 9.05 -17.54
C VAL A 227 -4.10 9.68 -16.93
N GLU A 228 -3.84 9.41 -15.66
CA GLU A 228 -2.64 9.88 -14.99
C GLU A 228 -1.35 9.40 -15.69
N ILE A 229 -1.22 8.11 -15.98
CA ILE A 229 -0.06 7.60 -16.70
C ILE A 229 0.08 8.28 -18.07
N ASN A 230 -1.02 8.49 -18.81
CA ASN A 230 -0.97 9.18 -20.10
C ASN A 230 -0.58 10.66 -19.98
N THR A 231 -1.02 11.37 -18.95
CA THR A 231 -0.64 12.76 -18.70
C THR A 231 0.84 12.93 -18.45
N TYR A 232 1.48 11.99 -17.74
CA TYR A 232 2.91 12.06 -17.54
C TYR A 232 3.70 11.56 -18.77
N ILE A 233 3.30 10.43 -19.38
CA ILE A 233 4.04 9.85 -20.52
C ILE A 233 3.87 10.69 -21.78
N THR A 234 2.63 11.03 -22.15
CA THR A 234 2.33 11.74 -23.39
C THR A 234 2.34 13.25 -23.20
N GLY A 235 1.77 13.74 -22.09
CA GLY A 235 1.72 15.17 -21.78
C GLY A 235 3.10 15.72 -21.39
N ALA A 236 3.68 15.25 -20.28
CA ALA A 236 5.00 15.71 -19.84
C ALA A 236 6.15 15.11 -20.67
N GLY A 237 5.92 13.97 -21.32
CA GLY A 237 6.90 13.35 -22.20
C GLY A 237 7.93 12.46 -21.52
N ILE A 238 7.66 11.93 -20.32
CA ILE A 238 8.61 11.04 -19.62
C ILE A 238 8.80 9.70 -20.37
N ASN A 239 9.91 9.01 -20.14
CA ASN A 239 10.25 7.76 -20.83
C ASN A 239 9.53 6.52 -20.26
N GLY A 240 9.06 6.59 -19.02
CA GLY A 240 8.27 5.52 -18.41
C GLY A 240 7.92 5.81 -16.97
N THR A 241 7.06 4.96 -16.41
CA THR A 241 6.64 5.05 -15.01
C THR A 241 7.16 3.85 -14.24
N ILE A 242 7.45 4.09 -12.97
CA ILE A 242 7.82 3.08 -11.98
C ILE A 242 6.68 3.04 -10.97
N THR A 243 6.09 1.87 -10.75
CA THR A 243 4.91 1.73 -9.90
C THR A 243 4.98 0.48 -9.04
N GLU A 244 4.56 0.62 -7.79
CA GLU A 244 4.39 -0.49 -6.85
C GLU A 244 3.06 -1.25 -7.06
N PHE A 245 2.27 -0.85 -8.06
CA PHE A 245 0.98 -1.47 -8.42
C PHE A 245 1.12 -2.30 -9.71
N PRO A 246 1.61 -3.55 -9.61
CA PRO A 246 1.92 -4.38 -10.79
C PRO A 246 0.67 -4.74 -11.61
N LEU A 247 -0.52 -4.74 -11.01
CA LEU A 247 -1.77 -4.95 -11.72
C LEU A 247 -2.14 -3.73 -12.57
N THR A 248 -1.93 -2.52 -12.06
CA THR A 248 -2.20 -1.26 -12.77
C THR A 248 -1.28 -1.14 -13.97
N ALA A 249 0.00 -1.43 -13.77
CA ALA A 249 0.99 -1.59 -14.82
C ALA A 249 0.57 -2.63 -15.88
N ALA A 250 0.16 -3.82 -15.45
CA ALA A 250 -0.22 -4.91 -16.35
C ALA A 250 -1.53 -4.62 -17.10
N ARG A 251 -2.49 -3.95 -16.48
CA ARG A 251 -3.75 -3.49 -17.10
C ARG A 251 -3.45 -2.45 -18.15
N TYR A 252 -2.66 -1.43 -17.80
CA TYR A 252 -2.23 -0.39 -18.73
C TYR A 252 -1.52 -1.01 -19.93
N LYS A 253 -0.49 -1.86 -19.72
CA LYS A 253 0.21 -2.57 -20.81
C LYS A 253 -0.68 -3.44 -21.69
N ARG A 254 -1.72 -4.06 -21.14
CA ARG A 254 -2.69 -4.91 -21.88
C ARG A 254 -3.77 -4.11 -22.59
N ASN A 255 -3.85 -2.79 -22.38
CA ASN A 255 -4.85 -1.95 -23.01
C ASN A 255 -4.64 -1.95 -24.54
N GLN A 256 -5.62 -2.49 -25.26
CA GLN A 256 -5.60 -2.66 -26.72
C GLN A 256 -5.73 -1.33 -27.50
N CYS A 257 -6.00 -0.23 -26.79
CA CYS A 257 -6.06 1.11 -27.34
C CYS A 257 -4.69 1.82 -27.28
N LEU A 258 -3.68 1.26 -26.61
CA LEU A 258 -2.33 1.82 -26.61
C LEU A 258 -1.71 1.81 -28.02
N GLY A 259 -1.28 2.98 -28.49
CA GLY A 259 -0.60 3.14 -29.78
C GLY A 259 -1.53 3.19 -31.00
N ARG A 260 -2.84 3.34 -30.81
CA ARG A 260 -3.76 3.72 -31.90
C ARG A 260 -3.48 5.15 -32.37
N LYS A 261 -3.78 5.45 -33.63
CA LYS A 261 -3.67 6.82 -34.19
C LYS A 261 -4.63 7.79 -33.50
N GLU A 262 -5.82 7.31 -33.14
CA GLU A 262 -6.82 8.06 -32.39
C GLU A 262 -6.95 7.46 -31.00
N THR A 263 -6.61 8.26 -29.99
CA THR A 263 -6.72 7.88 -28.58
C THR A 263 -8.19 8.01 -28.16
N PRO A 264 -8.82 6.97 -27.59
CA PRO A 264 -10.18 7.08 -27.06
C PRO A 264 -10.28 8.19 -25.99
N SER A 265 -11.46 8.80 -25.85
CA SER A 265 -11.68 9.89 -24.88
C SER A 265 -11.33 9.53 -23.45
N TYR A 266 -11.62 8.30 -22.99
CA TYR A 266 -11.24 7.86 -21.63
C TYR A 266 -9.71 7.70 -21.43
N MET A 267 -8.92 7.77 -22.50
CA MET A 267 -7.46 7.75 -22.49
C MET A 267 -6.87 9.11 -22.84
N SER A 268 -7.67 10.14 -23.12
CA SER A 268 -7.14 11.47 -23.38
C SER A 268 -6.36 11.93 -22.17
N TYR A 269 -5.12 12.35 -22.40
CA TYR A 269 -4.36 13.00 -21.36
C TYR A 269 -4.83 14.44 -21.18
N PHE A 270 -4.60 15.00 -20.01
CA PHE A 270 -4.91 16.40 -19.75
C PHE A 270 -3.77 17.30 -20.20
N GLU A 271 -4.10 18.37 -20.92
CA GLU A 271 -3.14 19.39 -21.29
C GLU A 271 -2.80 20.27 -20.07
N PRO A 272 -1.54 20.25 -19.58
CA PRO A 272 -1.13 21.03 -18.42
C PRO A 272 -1.39 22.53 -18.66
N GLY A 273 -2.02 23.18 -17.70
CA GLY A 273 -2.26 24.63 -17.73
C GLY A 273 -3.42 25.08 -18.64
N SER A 274 -4.16 24.16 -19.24
CA SER A 274 -5.36 24.49 -20.03
C SER A 274 -6.39 25.28 -19.21
N LEU A 275 -6.64 24.88 -17.97
CA LEU A 275 -7.57 25.55 -17.05
C LEU A 275 -7.02 26.83 -16.42
N LEU A 276 -5.69 27.01 -16.35
CA LEU A 276 -5.07 28.30 -15.95
C LEU A 276 -5.51 29.44 -16.87
N SER A 277 -5.75 29.15 -18.15
CA SER A 277 -6.23 30.14 -19.13
C SER A 277 -7.67 30.60 -18.90
N LEU A 278 -8.46 29.80 -18.16
CA LEU A 278 -9.87 30.04 -17.88
C LEU A 278 -10.10 30.68 -16.50
N VAL A 279 -9.09 30.69 -15.64
CA VAL A 279 -9.16 31.28 -14.28
C VAL A 279 -8.81 32.76 -14.33
N ASN A 280 -9.62 33.60 -13.68
CA ASN A 280 -9.34 35.02 -13.53
C ASN A 280 -8.01 35.22 -12.76
N PRO A 281 -7.05 36.03 -13.25
CA PRO A 281 -5.78 36.29 -12.56
C PRO A 281 -5.91 36.72 -11.09
N THR A 282 -7.00 37.40 -10.72
CA THR A 282 -7.26 37.82 -9.33
C THR A 282 -7.75 36.69 -8.42
N SER A 283 -8.14 35.54 -9.00
CA SER A 283 -8.59 34.34 -8.28
C SER A 283 -7.50 33.28 -8.15
N LEU A 284 -6.30 33.53 -8.67
CA LEU A 284 -5.16 32.62 -8.50
C LEU A 284 -4.63 32.71 -7.05
N PRO A 285 -4.29 31.57 -6.44
CA PRO A 285 -3.66 31.58 -5.12
C PRO A 285 -2.31 32.32 -5.19
N PRO A 286 -1.85 32.92 -4.08
CA PRO A 286 -0.53 33.53 -4.02
C PRO A 286 0.56 32.50 -4.35
N ALA A 287 1.57 32.92 -5.11
CA ALA A 287 2.64 32.05 -5.56
C ALA A 287 3.34 31.40 -4.36
N GLN A 288 3.35 30.07 -4.32
CA GLN A 288 4.12 29.33 -3.33
C GLN A 288 5.63 29.59 -3.52
N ALA A 289 6.39 29.42 -2.44
CA ALA A 289 7.85 29.43 -2.54
C ALA A 289 8.29 28.38 -3.57
N PRO A 290 9.11 28.75 -4.56
CA PRO A 290 9.48 27.82 -5.62
C PRO A 290 10.34 26.69 -5.05
N SER A 291 10.10 25.45 -5.50
CA SER A 291 10.97 24.32 -5.20
C SER A 291 12.43 24.62 -5.60
N PRO A 292 13.42 23.99 -4.96
CA PRO A 292 14.83 24.23 -5.28
C PRO A 292 15.18 23.87 -6.74
N VAL A 293 16.28 24.44 -7.21
CA VAL A 293 16.92 24.06 -8.48
C VAL A 293 18.00 23.04 -8.14
N PHE A 294 18.03 21.91 -8.85
CA PHE A 294 19.03 20.87 -8.64
C PHE A 294 20.37 21.27 -9.28
N THR A 295 21.41 21.37 -8.48
CA THR A 295 22.75 21.84 -8.85
C THR A 295 23.79 20.72 -8.74
N ASP A 296 25.01 20.96 -9.24
CA ASP A 296 26.11 19.99 -9.15
C ASP A 296 26.51 19.68 -7.70
N ASP A 297 26.35 20.63 -6.79
CA ASP A 297 26.55 20.43 -5.35
C ASP A 297 25.59 19.36 -4.77
N ASP A 298 24.41 19.20 -5.37
CA ASP A 298 23.39 18.23 -4.94
C ASP A 298 23.63 16.81 -5.51
N VAL A 299 24.49 16.69 -6.54
CA VAL A 299 24.78 15.40 -7.21
C VAL A 299 25.70 14.52 -6.38
N THR A 300 26.73 15.13 -5.79
CA THR A 300 27.74 14.41 -5.00
C THR A 300 27.34 14.41 -3.54
N GLU A 301 27.15 13.22 -2.97
CA GLU A 301 26.93 13.14 -1.53
C GLU A 301 28.11 13.78 -0.78
N PRO A 302 27.86 14.64 0.22
CA PRO A 302 28.89 14.92 1.19
C PRO A 302 29.32 13.59 1.82
N PRO A 303 30.62 13.34 2.06
CA PRO A 303 31.04 12.13 2.76
C PRO A 303 30.26 12.05 4.07
N LEU A 304 29.77 10.85 4.44
CA LEU A 304 29.15 10.64 5.75
C LEU A 304 30.05 11.31 6.78
N PRO A 305 29.54 12.26 7.60
CA PRO A 305 30.40 12.96 8.54
C PRO A 305 31.11 11.87 9.34
N PRO A 306 32.45 11.88 9.40
CA PRO A 306 33.15 10.92 10.22
C PRO A 306 32.55 11.05 11.61
N LEU A 307 32.03 9.96 12.18
CA LEU A 307 31.51 9.98 13.55
C LEU A 307 32.56 10.53 14.51
N HIS A 308 33.84 10.32 14.18
CA HIS A 308 34.96 11.01 14.79
C HIS A 308 34.78 12.53 14.81
N GLY A 309 34.55 13.19 13.66
CA GLY A 309 34.33 14.65 13.58
C GLY A 309 33.04 15.13 14.23
N LEU A 310 31.95 14.38 14.10
CA LEU A 310 30.67 14.71 14.75
C LEU A 310 30.77 14.62 16.27
N CYS A 311 31.34 13.53 16.79
CA CYS A 311 31.45 13.29 18.22
C CYS A 311 32.64 14.02 18.87
N SER A 312 33.63 14.48 18.08
CA SER A 312 34.73 15.32 18.59
C SER A 312 34.35 16.79 18.71
N THR A 313 33.31 17.24 17.98
CA THR A 313 32.89 18.64 18.04
C THR A 313 31.99 18.87 19.26
N PRO A 314 32.34 19.78 20.17
CA PRO A 314 31.47 20.12 21.29
C PRO A 314 30.18 20.78 20.79
N PHE A 315 29.08 20.61 21.53
CA PHE A 315 27.80 21.23 21.20
C PHE A 315 27.29 22.14 22.33
N ILE A 316 26.25 22.90 22.02
CA ILE A 316 25.62 23.88 22.93
C ILE A 316 24.20 23.40 23.26
N CYS A 317 23.81 23.48 24.53
CA CYS A 317 22.46 23.19 25.00
C CYS A 317 22.12 24.13 26.17
N GLY A 318 21.09 24.96 26.02
CA GLY A 318 20.73 25.95 27.03
C GLY A 318 21.86 26.95 27.29
N ASP A 319 22.22 27.09 28.56
CA ASP A 319 23.29 27.92 29.10
C ASP A 319 24.68 27.28 29.03
N HIS A 320 24.79 26.01 28.62
CA HIS A 320 26.05 25.29 28.56
C HIS A 320 26.59 25.21 27.13
N SER A 321 27.83 25.66 26.96
CA SER A 321 28.64 25.46 25.75
C SER A 321 29.74 24.43 26.03
N GLY A 322 30.15 23.70 25.00
CA GLY A 322 31.26 22.75 25.12
C GLY A 322 30.87 21.35 25.60
N LEU A 323 29.61 20.94 25.44
CA LEU A 323 29.14 19.62 25.87
C LEU A 323 29.62 18.50 24.92
N LEU A 324 29.96 17.34 25.50
CA LEU A 324 30.47 16.13 24.86
C LEU A 324 29.89 14.88 25.55
N TYR A 325 30.35 13.69 25.17
CA TYR A 325 30.02 12.43 25.83
C TYR A 325 30.14 12.53 27.37
N PRO A 326 29.15 12.07 28.16
CA PRO A 326 28.06 11.16 27.79
C PRO A 326 26.81 11.86 27.23
N PHE A 327 26.76 13.19 27.17
CA PHE A 327 25.55 13.90 26.77
C PHE A 327 25.33 13.91 25.26
N TRP A 328 24.06 13.94 24.85
CA TRP A 328 23.70 14.08 23.45
C TRP A 328 22.35 14.78 23.26
N ILE A 329 22.16 15.34 22.07
CA ILE A 329 20.92 15.95 21.57
C ILE A 329 20.49 15.23 20.28
N PRO A 330 19.23 15.37 19.82
CA PRO A 330 18.81 14.77 18.56
C PRO A 330 19.77 15.09 17.39
N GLY A 331 20.17 14.07 16.65
CA GLY A 331 21.21 14.12 15.61
C GLY A 331 22.64 13.83 16.09
N ARG A 332 22.85 13.56 17.38
CA ARG A 332 24.14 13.18 18.01
C ARG A 332 24.02 11.92 18.89
N GLU A 333 23.04 11.07 18.61
CA GLU A 333 22.67 9.87 19.38
C GLU A 333 23.86 8.93 19.62
N GLU A 334 24.71 8.74 18.60
CA GLU A 334 25.86 7.84 18.66
C GLU A 334 27.03 8.42 19.49
N CYS A 335 27.00 9.73 19.78
CA CYS A 335 28.04 10.46 20.50
C CYS A 335 27.81 10.53 22.02
N GLY A 336 26.69 9.99 22.52
CA GLY A 336 26.34 10.04 23.94
C GLY A 336 25.70 8.75 24.43
N HIS A 337 25.65 8.59 25.75
CA HIS A 337 25.01 7.45 26.39
C HIS A 337 23.48 7.63 26.36
N PRO A 338 22.67 6.58 26.07
CA PRO A 338 21.22 6.69 25.91
C PRO A 338 20.50 7.42 27.05
N ASP A 339 20.90 7.14 28.30
CA ASP A 339 20.31 7.77 29.50
C ASP A 339 20.66 9.26 29.68
N PHE A 340 21.60 9.80 28.91
CA PHE A 340 22.11 11.18 29.03
C PHE A 340 21.61 12.09 27.91
N ARG A 341 20.41 11.81 27.39
CA ARG A 341 19.72 12.65 26.42
C ARG A 341 19.37 14.00 27.06
N LEU A 342 19.78 15.09 26.39
CA LEU A 342 19.48 16.45 26.83
C LEU A 342 18.23 17.02 26.17
N THR A 343 17.47 17.76 26.98
CA THR A 343 16.35 18.59 26.57
C THR A 343 16.75 20.05 26.78
N CYS A 344 16.82 20.83 25.70
CA CYS A 344 17.32 22.21 25.69
C CYS A 344 16.17 23.22 25.57
N ILE A 345 15.21 23.21 26.50
CA ILE A 345 14.03 24.10 26.46
C ILE A 345 14.17 25.17 27.56
N GLY A 346 13.89 26.43 27.23
CA GLY A 346 13.83 27.51 28.23
C GLY A 346 15.18 27.97 28.79
N GLY A 347 16.28 27.72 28.08
CA GLY A 347 17.62 28.20 28.46
C GLY A 347 18.40 27.31 29.43
N PHE A 348 17.87 26.14 29.83
CA PHE A 348 18.56 25.17 30.68
C PHE A 348 18.84 23.86 29.94
N ALA A 349 19.92 23.18 30.32
CA ALA A 349 20.21 21.81 29.90
C ALA A 349 19.68 20.80 30.94
N GLU A 350 18.59 20.11 30.61
CA GLU A 350 17.99 19.08 31.47
C GLU A 350 18.21 17.67 30.93
N VAL A 351 18.57 16.73 31.80
CA VAL A 351 18.65 15.29 31.53
C VAL A 351 17.58 14.54 32.31
N ASN A 352 16.95 13.55 31.70
CA ASN A 352 15.96 12.71 32.36
C ASN A 352 16.55 11.32 32.65
N ILE A 353 16.76 11.00 33.92
CA ILE A 353 17.32 9.72 34.37
C ILE A 353 16.30 9.04 35.27
N ALA A 354 15.86 7.83 34.90
CA ALA A 354 14.86 7.06 35.65
C ALA A 354 13.60 7.86 36.02
N SER A 355 13.09 8.70 35.10
CA SER A 355 11.91 9.56 35.29
C SER A 355 12.09 10.72 36.28
N VAL A 356 13.33 11.08 36.61
CA VAL A 356 13.69 12.29 37.37
C VAL A 356 14.48 13.24 36.48
N LYS A 357 14.12 14.51 36.52
CA LYS A 357 14.83 15.57 35.79
C LYS A 357 16.01 16.07 36.62
N PHE A 358 17.16 16.16 35.97
CA PHE A 358 18.37 16.75 36.53
C PHE A 358 18.83 17.89 35.64
N LYS A 359 19.30 18.96 36.27
CA LYS A 359 19.96 20.08 35.63
C LYS A 359 21.47 19.87 35.65
N ILE A 360 22.13 20.19 34.53
CA ILE A 360 23.59 20.29 34.50
C ILE A 360 24.01 21.57 35.25
N LEU A 361 24.92 21.44 36.21
CA LEU A 361 25.51 22.58 36.90
C LEU A 361 26.89 22.91 36.34
N GLU A 362 27.68 21.89 36.09
CA GLU A 362 29.03 22.01 35.55
C GLU A 362 29.35 20.77 34.69
N ALA A 363 30.02 20.99 33.56
CA ALA A 363 30.56 19.92 32.74
C ALA A 363 32.01 20.28 32.37
N ASN A 364 32.96 19.84 33.20
CA ASN A 364 34.38 20.12 33.01
C ASN A 364 35.13 18.88 32.52
N TYR A 365 35.39 18.86 31.22
CA TYR A 365 36.07 17.73 30.58
C TYR A 365 37.58 17.69 30.83
N THR A 366 38.18 18.77 31.36
CA THR A 366 39.61 18.82 31.72
C THR A 366 39.85 18.21 33.09
N THR A 367 38.97 18.46 34.05
CA THR A 367 39.02 17.86 35.39
C THR A 367 38.26 16.53 35.48
N HIS A 368 37.53 16.18 34.42
CA HIS A 368 36.69 14.98 34.30
C HIS A 368 35.54 14.91 35.31
N ILE A 369 35.05 16.08 35.73
CA ILE A 369 33.97 16.20 36.70
C ILE A 369 32.75 16.80 36.00
N ILE A 370 31.63 16.06 36.07
CA ILE A 370 30.32 16.52 35.65
C ILE A 370 29.46 16.61 36.91
N ARG A 371 28.84 17.76 37.15
CA ARG A 371 28.01 18.01 38.33
C ARG A 371 26.56 18.19 37.92
N LEU A 372 25.68 17.39 38.53
CA LEU A 372 24.24 17.39 38.29
C LEU A 372 23.49 17.71 39.58
N ALA A 373 22.37 18.40 39.47
CA ALA A 373 21.42 18.58 40.57
C ALA A 373 20.01 18.23 40.12
N ARG A 374 19.19 17.72 41.04
CA ARG A 374 17.79 17.41 40.76
C ARG A 374 17.00 18.70 40.52
N SER A 375 16.27 18.78 39.41
CA SER A 375 15.53 19.99 39.03
C SER A 375 14.35 20.31 39.96
N ASP A 376 13.79 19.33 40.66
CA ASP A 376 12.65 19.51 41.58
C ASP A 376 13.01 20.21 42.90
N PHE A 377 14.30 20.41 43.18
CA PHE A 377 14.82 21.07 44.39
C PHE A 377 15.37 22.48 44.14
N ASN A 378 14.97 23.12 43.05
CA ASN A 378 15.47 24.44 42.64
C ASN A 378 14.95 25.56 43.56
N GLY A 379 15.66 25.84 44.65
CA GLY A 379 15.37 26.94 45.58
C GLY A 379 14.32 26.63 46.65
N HIS A 380 13.60 25.51 46.55
CA HIS A 380 12.56 25.06 47.48
C HIS A 380 12.85 23.65 48.01
N LEU A 381 12.78 23.46 49.32
CA LEU A 381 13.04 22.18 50.00
C LEU A 381 11.85 21.20 49.96
N CYS A 382 10.68 21.68 49.52
CA CYS A 382 9.40 21.00 49.65
C CYS A 382 8.68 20.99 48.29
N PRO A 383 9.00 20.03 47.40
CA PRO A 383 8.33 19.89 46.12
C PRO A 383 6.89 19.38 46.31
N GLN A 384 5.93 19.90 45.53
CA GLN A 384 4.51 19.51 45.65
C GLN A 384 4.23 18.04 45.31
N ASN A 385 5.03 17.41 44.43
CA ASN A 385 4.91 16.01 44.05
C ASN A 385 6.30 15.35 43.94
N PRO A 386 6.87 14.85 45.04
CA PRO A 386 8.19 14.25 45.03
C PRO A 386 8.23 12.93 44.23
N SER A 387 9.06 12.88 43.18
CA SER A 387 9.25 11.68 42.35
C SER A 387 9.99 10.56 43.10
N ARG A 388 9.34 9.39 43.20
CA ARG A 388 9.85 8.17 43.85
C ARG A 388 10.60 7.27 42.85
N ALA A 389 11.67 7.77 42.25
CA ALA A 389 12.54 6.92 41.43
C ALA A 389 13.67 6.33 42.30
N PRO A 390 13.75 5.01 42.51
CA PRO A 390 14.95 4.40 43.06
C PRO A 390 16.06 4.52 42.01
N LEU A 391 17.00 5.43 42.24
CA LEU A 391 18.27 5.47 41.51
C LEU A 391 19.07 4.23 41.93
N ASN A 392 18.80 3.10 41.28
CA ASN A 392 19.53 1.87 41.55
C ASN A 392 21.02 2.10 41.29
N GLN A 393 21.87 1.58 42.17
CA GLN A 393 23.34 1.56 42.03
C GLN A 393 23.84 0.77 40.81
N THR A 394 22.97 0.32 39.90
CA THR A 394 23.33 -0.33 38.63
C THR A 394 24.19 0.59 37.74
N PHE A 395 24.17 1.89 38.02
CA PHE A 395 24.98 2.88 37.35
C PHE A 395 26.34 3.01 38.06
N SER A 396 27.40 2.45 37.48
CA SER A 396 28.80 2.72 37.87
C SER A 396 29.25 4.17 37.59
N LEU A 397 28.33 5.13 37.67
CA LEU A 397 28.43 6.51 37.20
C LEU A 397 28.58 7.52 38.35
N PHE A 398 28.19 7.17 39.58
CA PHE A 398 28.42 8.06 40.72
C PHE A 398 29.91 8.15 41.04
N SER A 399 30.39 9.39 41.29
CA SER A 399 31.71 9.58 41.88
C SER A 399 31.79 8.79 43.21
N PRO A 400 32.94 8.23 43.59
CA PRO A 400 33.11 7.56 44.88
C PRO A 400 32.71 8.43 46.08
N ASP A 401 32.76 9.76 45.92
CA ASP A 401 32.39 10.74 46.93
C ASP A 401 30.90 11.16 46.89
N THR A 402 30.06 10.56 46.03
CA THR A 402 28.62 10.81 46.00
C THR A 402 27.87 9.92 46.99
N GLU A 403 27.03 10.53 47.81
CA GLU A 403 26.22 9.86 48.83
C GLU A 403 24.72 10.12 48.60
N LEU A 404 23.86 9.24 49.12
CA LEU A 404 22.41 9.39 49.01
C LEU A 404 21.84 9.99 50.31
N LEU A 405 21.18 11.14 50.18
CA LEU A 405 20.39 11.80 51.21
C LEU A 405 18.93 11.30 51.13
N GLU A 406 18.35 10.85 52.25
CA GLU A 406 16.93 10.45 52.29
C GLU A 406 16.09 11.55 52.95
N ILE A 407 15.03 11.97 52.24
CA ILE A 407 14.04 12.96 52.69
C ILE A 407 12.67 12.29 52.70
N TYR A 408 11.93 12.45 53.80
CA TYR A 408 10.61 11.88 54.02
C TYR A 408 9.56 12.99 54.06
N TYR A 409 8.58 12.93 53.16
CA TYR A 409 7.50 13.90 53.08
C TYR A 409 6.16 13.34 53.58
N SER A 410 5.36 14.24 54.15
CA SER A 410 3.95 14.01 54.53
C SER A 410 3.73 12.73 55.33
N CYS A 411 4.53 12.54 56.38
CA CYS A 411 4.44 11.39 57.27
C CYS A 411 3.09 11.40 58.03
N GLY A 412 2.43 10.23 58.13
CA GLY A 412 1.26 10.09 58.99
C GLY A 412 1.57 10.33 60.48
N ASP A 413 0.53 10.55 61.31
CA ASP A 413 0.68 10.77 62.76
C ASP A 413 1.44 9.61 63.41
N PHE A 414 2.70 9.89 63.74
CA PHE A 414 3.59 8.94 64.37
C PHE A 414 4.09 9.55 65.67
N SER A 415 3.59 9.05 66.81
CA SER A 415 4.13 9.45 68.10
C SER A 415 5.48 8.77 68.31
N PHE A 416 6.54 9.57 68.49
CA PHE A 416 7.87 9.12 68.88
C PHE A 416 7.84 8.63 70.35
N SER A 417 7.09 7.56 70.64
CA SER A 417 6.91 7.02 71.99
C SER A 417 7.79 5.79 72.24
N THR A 418 9.11 5.92 72.06
CA THR A 418 10.08 4.93 72.56
C THR A 418 11.37 5.60 73.07
N PRO A 419 12.06 5.06 74.08
CA PRO A 419 13.13 5.77 74.81
C PRO A 419 14.51 5.79 74.12
N PHE A 420 14.61 5.35 72.86
CA PHE A 420 15.87 5.13 72.14
C PHE A 420 16.08 6.10 70.96
N TYR A 421 15.49 7.29 71.01
CA TYR A 421 15.76 8.34 70.02
C TYR A 421 17.06 9.05 70.33
N ASP A 422 18.06 8.88 69.46
CA ASP A 422 19.16 9.83 69.36
C ASP A 422 18.75 10.94 68.37
N PRO A 423 18.37 12.14 68.84
CA PRO A 423 17.93 13.24 67.99
C PRO A 423 19.09 13.83 67.16
N THR A 424 20.26 13.20 67.07
CA THR A 424 21.41 13.75 66.32
C THR A 424 21.35 13.55 64.82
N TYR A 425 20.56 12.59 64.30
CA TYR A 425 20.59 12.25 62.85
C TYR A 425 19.34 12.63 62.06
N PHE A 426 18.19 12.75 62.73
CA PHE A 426 16.91 13.11 62.12
C PHE A 426 16.56 14.56 62.42
N ARG A 427 16.17 15.30 61.40
CA ARG A 427 15.74 16.70 61.54
C ARG A 427 14.40 16.89 60.85
N GLU A 428 13.53 17.62 61.53
CA GLU A 428 12.25 18.05 60.98
C GLU A 428 12.50 19.08 59.87
N LEU A 429 11.79 18.92 58.76
CA LEU A 429 11.79 19.79 57.61
C LEU A 429 10.49 20.59 57.64
N GLY A 430 10.58 21.91 57.86
CA GLY A 430 9.43 22.80 57.89
C GLY A 430 8.89 23.03 56.48
N CYS A 431 7.96 22.19 56.04
CA CYS A 431 7.42 22.22 54.68
C CYS A 431 6.05 22.90 54.52
N ASP A 432 5.38 23.33 55.59
CA ASP A 432 4.09 24.02 55.50
C ASP A 432 3.92 25.10 56.58
N ASP A 433 3.16 26.13 56.21
CA ASP A 433 2.73 27.30 56.97
C ASP A 433 1.73 26.92 58.08
N ASP A 434 1.98 27.38 59.32
CA ASP A 434 1.07 27.63 60.46
C ASP A 434 -0.24 26.81 60.67
N ASP A 435 -0.38 25.59 60.13
CA ASP A 435 -1.56 24.73 60.32
C ASP A 435 -1.27 23.58 61.29
N ILE A 436 -2.02 23.53 62.39
CA ILE A 436 -1.84 22.59 63.53
C ILE A 436 -2.05 21.12 63.12
N TYR A 437 -2.66 20.85 61.97
CA TYR A 437 -2.92 19.51 61.44
C TYR A 437 -2.00 19.08 60.28
N ALA A 438 -0.96 19.88 59.96
CA ALA A 438 -0.04 19.58 58.87
C ALA A 438 0.85 18.36 59.16
N ARG A 439 0.98 17.46 58.16
CA ARG A 439 1.82 16.27 58.26
C ARG A 439 3.30 16.65 58.22
N LYS A 440 4.07 16.19 59.22
CA LYS A 440 5.50 16.51 59.35
C LYS A 440 6.35 15.84 58.27
N SER A 441 7.42 16.54 57.88
CA SER A 441 8.44 16.05 56.95
C SER A 441 9.79 16.00 57.66
N TYR A 442 10.67 15.08 57.27
CA TYR A 442 11.96 14.85 57.94
C TYR A 442 13.08 14.58 56.92
N TYR A 443 14.32 14.86 57.29
CA TYR A 443 15.50 14.45 56.53
C TYR A 443 16.55 13.79 57.41
N VAL A 444 17.32 12.88 56.82
CA VAL A 444 18.40 12.15 57.50
C VAL A 444 19.73 12.79 57.16
N THR A 445 20.48 13.21 58.16
CA THR A 445 21.76 13.93 57.97
C THR A 445 22.96 13.04 57.57
N ARG A 446 22.75 11.73 57.39
CA ARG A 446 23.78 10.75 57.00
C ARG A 446 23.30 9.75 55.95
N ASN A 447 24.26 9.17 55.23
CA ASN A 447 24.05 8.02 54.34
C ASN A 447 23.53 6.79 55.11
N LEU A 448 22.48 6.16 54.58
CA LEU A 448 21.81 4.96 55.09
C LEU A 448 22.71 3.73 55.25
N SER A 449 23.85 3.72 54.54
CA SER A 449 24.83 2.63 54.58
C SER A 449 25.80 2.75 55.76
N SER A 450 25.69 3.83 56.56
CA SER A 450 26.54 4.07 57.72
C SER A 450 26.25 3.06 58.84
N PRO A 451 27.25 2.32 59.36
CA PRO A 451 27.08 1.38 60.49
C PRO A 451 26.47 2.03 61.74
N LEU A 452 26.64 3.35 61.88
CA LEU A 452 26.11 4.13 62.99
C LEU A 452 24.58 4.32 62.95
N LEU A 453 23.91 3.98 61.84
CA LEU A 453 22.45 4.00 61.72
C LEU A 453 21.79 2.64 62.04
N ASP A 454 22.57 1.62 62.42
CA ASP A 454 22.03 0.29 62.72
C ASP A 454 21.05 0.29 63.90
N GLY A 455 21.25 1.18 64.89
CA GLY A 455 20.34 1.35 66.03
C GLY A 455 18.99 2.00 65.70
N VAL A 456 18.84 2.64 64.53
CA VAL A 456 17.61 3.31 64.07
C VAL A 456 17.03 2.68 62.80
N ARG A 457 17.49 1.47 62.44
CA ARG A 457 17.12 0.77 61.21
C ARG A 457 15.63 0.39 61.14
N ASP A 458 15.03 0.05 62.28
CA ASP A 458 13.59 -0.25 62.36
C ASP A 458 12.73 1.02 62.21
N LEU A 459 13.20 2.16 62.71
CA LEU A 459 12.57 3.46 62.51
C LEU A 459 12.61 3.89 61.04
N LEU A 460 13.78 3.75 60.38
CA LEU A 460 13.91 4.01 58.93
C LEU A 460 12.97 3.14 58.10
N ARG A 461 12.78 1.86 58.49
CA ARG A 461 11.82 0.97 57.83
C ARG A 461 10.37 1.41 58.04
N ALA A 462 10.01 1.85 59.25
CA ALA A 462 8.68 2.36 59.55
C ALA A 462 8.38 3.67 58.78
N LEU A 463 9.34 4.60 58.72
CA LEU A 463 9.20 5.87 57.99
C LEU A 463 9.03 5.67 56.49
N ARG A 464 9.69 4.67 55.89
CA ARG A 464 9.46 4.31 54.48
C ARG A 464 8.04 3.80 54.18
N VAL A 465 7.34 3.29 55.18
CA VAL A 465 5.94 2.84 55.05
C VAL A 465 4.97 3.99 55.34
N LEU A 466 5.32 4.86 56.29
CA LEU A 466 4.44 5.93 56.79
C LEU A 466 4.58 7.26 56.04
N CYS A 467 5.65 7.44 55.26
CA CYS A 467 5.99 8.68 54.57
C CYS A 467 6.28 8.43 53.09
N THR A 468 6.27 9.51 52.30
CA THR A 468 6.83 9.49 50.96
C THR A 468 8.35 9.69 51.04
N SER A 469 9.13 8.62 50.88
CA SER A 469 10.59 8.68 50.88
C SER A 469 11.16 9.07 49.50
N VAL A 470 12.10 10.00 49.48
CA VAL A 470 12.84 10.45 48.31
C VAL A 470 14.33 10.32 48.59
N SER A 471 15.04 9.63 47.70
CA SER A 471 16.51 9.59 47.75
C SER A 471 17.08 10.62 46.78
N VAL A 472 17.93 11.50 47.28
CA VAL A 472 18.59 12.55 46.51
C VAL A 472 20.10 12.34 46.57
N PRO A 473 20.78 12.11 45.44
CA PRO A 473 22.23 12.08 45.41
C PRO A 473 22.80 13.48 45.69
N ALA A 474 23.81 13.54 46.56
CA ALA A 474 24.50 14.76 46.94
C ALA A 474 26.00 14.51 47.13
N SER A 475 26.77 15.59 47.04
CA SER A 475 28.20 15.65 47.37
C SER A 475 28.45 15.17 48.80
N GLY A 476 29.27 14.14 49.00
CA GLY A 476 29.68 13.65 50.32
C GLY A 476 30.29 14.74 51.20
N PRO A 477 31.18 15.63 50.70
CA PRO A 477 31.60 16.84 51.42
C PRO A 477 30.45 17.73 51.90
N ALA A 478 29.43 17.96 51.06
CA ALA A 478 28.26 18.75 51.42
C ALA A 478 27.43 18.06 52.51
N LEU A 479 27.22 16.74 52.41
CA LEU A 479 26.52 15.96 53.44
C LEU A 479 27.30 15.90 54.77
N ARG A 480 28.63 15.84 54.75
CA ARG A 480 29.45 15.93 55.97
C ARG A 480 29.33 17.30 56.64
N THR A 481 29.18 18.36 55.84
CA THR A 481 28.93 19.72 56.33
C THR A 481 27.54 19.83 56.93
N LEU A 482 26.51 19.31 56.24
CA LEU A 482 25.14 19.22 56.75
C LEU A 482 25.07 18.44 58.06
N HIS A 483 25.81 17.34 58.17
CA HIS A 483 25.90 16.55 59.39
C HIS A 483 26.50 17.33 60.57
N ARG A 484 27.56 18.12 60.34
CA ARG A 484 28.19 18.96 61.37
C ARG A 484 27.33 20.17 61.75
N PHE A 485 26.63 20.75 60.78
CA PHE A 485 25.85 21.97 60.92
C PHE A 485 24.45 21.76 60.32
N GLN A 486 23.53 21.26 61.13
CA GLN A 486 22.24 20.70 60.72
C GLN A 486 21.15 21.76 60.56
N THR A 487 21.33 22.67 59.61
CA THR A 487 20.39 23.75 59.29
C THR A 487 19.68 23.51 57.96
N SER A 488 18.48 24.06 57.80
CA SER A 488 17.75 24.07 56.52
C SER A 488 18.55 24.74 55.40
N ASP A 489 19.31 25.79 55.72
CA ASP A 489 20.19 26.47 54.76
C ASP A 489 21.31 25.56 54.25
N ASN A 490 21.92 24.75 55.13
CA ASN A 490 22.95 23.80 54.71
C ASN A 490 22.37 22.63 53.94
N LEU A 491 21.12 22.23 54.23
CA LEU A 491 20.39 21.24 53.43
C LEU A 491 20.12 21.79 52.02
N LYS A 492 19.66 23.04 51.93
CA LYS A 492 19.44 23.73 50.65
C LYS A 492 20.73 23.82 49.85
N LYS A 493 21.83 24.25 50.47
CA LYS A 493 23.17 24.28 49.84
C LYS A 493 23.61 22.90 49.36
N ALA A 494 23.40 21.84 50.13
CA ALA A 494 23.78 20.49 49.74
C ALA A 494 22.99 19.98 48.53
N LEU A 495 21.71 20.36 48.40
CA LEU A 495 20.86 20.03 47.26
C LEU A 495 21.21 20.86 46.02
N GLU A 496 21.53 22.15 46.20
CA GLU A 496 21.95 23.07 45.14
C GLU A 496 23.36 22.77 44.62
N GLU A 497 24.27 22.30 45.48
CA GLU A 497 25.60 21.82 45.08
C GLU A 497 25.50 20.55 44.24
N GLY A 498 24.46 19.75 44.42
CA GLY A 498 24.21 18.53 43.65
C GLY A 498 25.25 17.44 43.92
N PHE A 499 25.55 16.64 42.90
CA PHE A 499 26.47 15.50 42.98
C PHE A 499 27.31 15.35 41.71
N GLU A 500 28.41 14.63 41.86
CA GLU A 500 29.37 14.40 40.78
C GLU A 500 29.12 13.05 40.08
N VAL A 501 29.21 13.09 38.77
CA VAL A 501 29.12 11.93 37.88
C VAL A 501 30.47 11.74 37.21
N GLY A 502 31.02 10.53 37.33
CA GLY A 502 32.27 10.16 36.68
C GLY A 502 32.03 9.90 35.19
N VAL A 503 32.82 10.54 34.33
CA VAL A 503 32.89 10.17 32.91
C VAL A 503 33.58 8.81 32.80
N ASN A 504 33.01 7.88 32.01
CA ASN A 504 33.60 6.55 31.80
C ASN A 504 35.11 6.67 31.51
N ARG A 505 35.96 5.99 32.30
CA ARG A 505 37.43 5.99 32.16
C ARG A 505 37.90 5.61 30.76
N GLU A 506 37.11 4.84 30.02
CA GLU A 506 37.38 4.46 28.62
C GLU A 506 37.27 5.66 27.66
N CYS A 507 36.39 6.62 27.94
CA CYS A 507 36.26 7.85 27.16
C CYS A 507 37.52 8.72 27.26
N TYR A 508 38.09 8.84 28.46
CA TYR A 508 39.36 9.53 28.65
C TYR A 508 40.48 8.93 27.78
N VAL A 509 40.64 7.61 27.83
CA VAL A 509 41.66 6.89 27.05
C VAL A 509 41.46 7.07 25.54
N CYS A 510 40.21 7.14 25.10
CA CYS A 510 39.86 7.43 23.72
C CYS A 510 40.25 8.85 23.29
N MET A 511 39.89 9.87 24.08
CA MET A 511 40.20 11.26 23.76
C MET A 511 41.71 11.53 23.74
N ASP A 512 42.47 10.95 24.68
CA ASP A 512 43.93 11.08 24.73
C ASP A 512 44.62 10.44 23.50
N SER A 513 44.01 9.38 22.95
CA SER A 513 44.46 8.77 21.69
C SER A 513 44.02 9.52 20.43
N GLY A 514 43.38 10.68 20.55
CA GLY A 514 42.86 11.49 19.44
C GLY A 514 41.53 10.99 18.87
N GLY A 515 40.83 10.11 19.59
CA GLY A 515 39.50 9.60 19.23
C GLY A 515 38.37 10.42 19.84
N ALA A 516 37.15 10.16 19.38
CA ALA A 516 35.92 10.74 19.92
C ALA A 516 35.09 9.66 20.61
N CYS A 517 34.61 9.96 21.82
CA CYS A 517 33.80 9.03 22.59
C CYS A 517 32.41 8.86 22.00
N GLY A 518 31.87 7.65 22.12
CA GLY A 518 30.51 7.36 21.74
C GLY A 518 29.94 6.15 22.45
N TYR A 519 28.70 5.84 22.11
CA TYR A 519 27.99 4.67 22.62
C TYR A 519 27.49 3.83 21.45
N ASN A 520 27.88 2.55 21.44
CA ASN A 520 27.36 1.60 20.47
C ASN A 520 26.10 0.95 21.03
N GLN A 521 24.96 1.27 20.42
CA GLN A 521 23.65 0.74 20.82
C GLN A 521 23.53 -0.77 20.60
N THR A 522 24.23 -1.33 19.61
CA THR A 522 24.22 -2.75 19.28
C THR A 522 24.95 -3.59 20.31
N THR A 523 26.14 -3.15 20.72
CA THR A 523 26.94 -3.85 21.76
C THR A 523 26.59 -3.39 23.18
N ARG A 524 25.68 -2.42 23.32
CA ARG A 524 25.30 -1.77 24.59
C ARG A 524 26.50 -1.34 25.44
N GLY A 525 27.46 -0.68 24.80
CA GLY A 525 28.73 -0.36 25.43
C GLY A 525 29.45 0.81 24.79
N PHE A 526 30.48 1.29 25.50
CA PHE A 526 31.34 2.36 25.04
C PHE A 526 32.08 2.02 23.75
N ILE A 527 32.29 3.02 22.88
CA ILE A 527 33.08 2.89 21.67
C ILE A 527 33.92 4.16 21.45
N CYS A 528 35.12 3.99 20.90
CA CYS A 528 36.02 5.07 20.54
C CYS A 528 36.02 5.25 19.02
N TYR A 529 35.46 6.34 18.52
CA TYR A 529 35.49 6.68 17.10
C TYR A 529 36.82 7.33 16.74
N CYS A 530 37.60 6.68 15.89
CA CYS A 530 38.89 7.20 15.42
C CYS A 530 38.80 7.58 13.95
N SER A 531 39.73 8.42 13.48
CA SER A 531 39.81 8.79 12.06
C SER A 531 40.04 7.59 11.12
N ASN A 532 40.51 6.46 11.66
CA ASN A 532 40.71 5.19 10.95
C ASN A 532 39.64 4.12 11.24
N GLY A 533 38.56 4.47 11.93
CA GLY A 533 37.44 3.58 12.27
C GLY A 533 37.23 3.35 13.78
N PRO A 534 36.13 2.71 14.18
CA PRO A 534 35.79 2.51 15.58
C PRO A 534 36.70 1.47 16.27
N HIS A 535 37.08 1.76 17.51
CA HIS A 535 37.88 0.90 18.39
C HIS A 535 37.18 0.75 19.76
N SER A 536 37.49 -0.32 20.50
CA SER A 536 36.85 -0.58 21.80
C SER A 536 37.36 0.32 22.93
N ARG A 537 38.54 0.94 22.82
CA ARG A 537 39.14 1.70 23.93
C ARG A 537 39.97 2.92 23.53
N ALA A 538 40.85 2.78 22.53
CA ALA A 538 41.72 3.85 22.03
C ALA A 538 42.03 3.66 20.55
N CYS A 539 42.43 4.73 19.88
CA CYS A 539 42.87 4.73 18.50
C CYS A 539 44.25 4.11 18.37
N SER A 540 44.34 3.01 17.61
CA SER A 540 45.61 2.34 17.35
C SER A 540 46.44 3.11 16.32
N SER A 541 47.64 3.55 16.67
CA SER A 541 48.67 3.95 15.70
C SER A 541 49.19 2.68 15.00
N GLY A 542 48.71 2.41 13.79
CA GLY A 542 48.77 1.07 13.19
C GLY A 542 50.16 0.51 12.86
N LYS A 543 50.28 -0.83 12.97
CA LYS A 543 50.98 -1.69 11.99
C LYS A 543 50.13 -2.95 11.75
N ARG A 544 49.61 -3.11 10.52
CA ARG A 544 48.85 -4.29 10.05
C ARG A 544 49.81 -5.41 9.64
N ASN A 545 49.49 -6.65 10.00
CA ASN A 545 50.03 -7.85 9.33
C ASN A 545 48.88 -8.73 8.78
N HIS A 546 49.03 -9.13 7.51
CA HIS A 546 48.16 -10.04 6.77
C HIS A 546 48.56 -11.51 7.00
N GLY A 547 47.61 -12.46 7.05
CA GLY A 547 47.91 -13.89 6.90
C GLY A 547 46.72 -14.87 6.94
N LYS A 548 46.30 -15.31 5.73
CA LYS A 548 45.91 -16.66 5.24
C LYS A 548 45.10 -17.68 6.08
N MET A 549 44.09 -18.30 5.46
CA MET A 549 43.91 -19.77 5.42
C MET A 549 42.90 -20.23 4.32
N LEU A 550 43.23 -21.28 3.56
CA LEU A 550 42.36 -22.02 2.60
C LEU A 550 42.70 -23.53 2.66
N CYS A 551 41.75 -24.40 2.24
CA CYS A 551 41.76 -25.86 1.89
C CYS A 551 40.81 -26.68 2.80
N PHE A 552 39.89 -27.54 2.31
CA PHE A 552 40.06 -28.74 1.47
C PHE A 552 38.81 -29.10 0.64
N LEU A 553 38.98 -29.64 -0.58
CA LEU A 553 38.00 -30.48 -1.29
C LEU A 553 38.73 -31.44 -2.25
N SER A 554 38.46 -32.76 -2.17
CA SER A 554 38.49 -33.67 -3.34
C SER A 554 37.99 -35.08 -2.99
N SER A 555 36.70 -35.36 -3.24
CA SER A 555 36.19 -36.72 -3.54
C SER A 555 34.73 -36.80 -4.04
N LEU A 556 33.99 -35.70 -4.18
CA LEU A 556 32.55 -35.72 -4.50
C LEU A 556 32.18 -35.58 -6.00
N SER A 557 33.16 -35.51 -6.91
CA SER A 557 32.90 -35.13 -8.32
C SER A 557 32.31 -36.23 -9.21
N VAL A 558 32.45 -37.51 -8.85
CA VAL A 558 32.10 -38.62 -9.75
C VAL A 558 30.63 -39.06 -9.63
N LEU A 559 30.02 -38.89 -8.45
CA LEU A 559 28.62 -39.31 -8.19
C LEU A 559 27.59 -38.33 -8.78
N VAL A 560 27.93 -37.04 -8.87
CA VAL A 560 27.02 -35.99 -9.35
C VAL A 560 26.79 -36.06 -10.86
N ALA A 561 27.83 -36.43 -11.62
CA ALA A 561 27.75 -36.52 -13.09
C ALA A 561 26.77 -37.61 -13.56
N GLY A 562 26.72 -38.75 -12.87
CA GLY A 562 25.80 -39.85 -13.19
C GLY A 562 24.33 -39.48 -12.98
N VAL A 563 24.03 -38.73 -11.91
CA VAL A 563 22.67 -38.27 -11.59
C VAL A 563 22.18 -37.23 -12.59
N LEU A 564 23.05 -36.32 -13.03
CA LEU A 564 22.71 -35.26 -13.99
C LEU A 564 22.33 -35.82 -15.37
N VAL A 565 22.97 -36.89 -15.82
CA VAL A 565 22.63 -37.53 -17.11
C VAL A 565 21.24 -38.19 -17.07
N VAL A 566 20.89 -38.83 -15.95
CA VAL A 566 19.56 -39.45 -15.76
C VAL A 566 18.45 -38.38 -15.67
N ILE A 567 18.74 -37.24 -15.05
CA ILE A 567 17.84 -36.08 -14.98
C ILE A 567 17.65 -35.43 -16.37
N LEU A 568 18.71 -35.32 -17.17
CA LEU A 568 18.63 -34.77 -18.52
C LEU A 568 17.74 -35.62 -19.43
N ILE A 569 17.87 -36.95 -19.35
CA ILE A 569 17.06 -37.90 -20.12
C ILE A 569 15.57 -37.83 -19.70
N SER A 570 15.30 -37.62 -18.42
CA SER A 570 13.92 -37.50 -17.91
C SER A 570 13.28 -36.13 -18.22
N ILE A 571 14.05 -35.05 -18.28
CA ILE A 571 13.60 -33.71 -18.70
C ILE A 571 13.26 -33.69 -20.20
N LEU A 572 14.08 -34.32 -21.05
CA LEU A 572 13.82 -34.41 -22.49
C LEU A 572 12.56 -35.23 -22.79
N ARG A 573 12.24 -36.25 -21.97
CA ARG A 573 10.99 -37.01 -22.05
C ARG A 573 9.76 -36.19 -21.61
N LYS A 574 9.88 -35.30 -20.61
CA LYS A 574 8.78 -34.44 -20.14
C LYS A 574 8.43 -33.29 -21.09
N ARG A 575 9.41 -32.72 -21.81
CA ARG A 575 9.16 -31.61 -22.75
C ARG A 575 8.34 -32.01 -23.99
N LYS A 576 8.43 -33.28 -24.42
CA LYS A 576 7.62 -33.80 -25.55
C LYS A 576 6.17 -34.12 -25.13
N ALA A 577 5.92 -34.45 -23.87
CA ALA A 577 4.58 -34.82 -23.37
C ALA A 577 3.66 -33.62 -23.08
N SER A 578 4.20 -32.42 -22.79
CA SER A 578 3.41 -31.25 -22.36
C SER A 578 2.66 -30.56 -23.51
N HIS A 579 3.22 -30.54 -24.72
CA HIS A 579 2.54 -29.95 -25.89
C HIS A 579 1.41 -30.84 -26.41
N ASP A 580 1.55 -32.17 -26.31
CA ASP A 580 0.48 -33.11 -26.65
C ASP A 580 -0.63 -33.13 -25.59
N ASN A 581 -0.32 -32.95 -24.30
CA ASN A 581 -1.31 -33.02 -23.21
C ASN A 581 -2.42 -31.95 -23.27
N ARG A 582 -2.13 -30.73 -23.76
CA ARG A 582 -3.14 -29.66 -23.83
C ARG A 582 -4.13 -29.87 -25.00
N LYS A 583 -3.67 -30.50 -26.08
CA LYS A 583 -4.48 -30.93 -27.22
C LYS A 583 -5.26 -32.23 -26.91
N LEU A 584 -4.70 -33.08 -26.04
CA LEU A 584 -5.31 -34.32 -25.55
C LEU A 584 -6.46 -34.03 -24.56
N ASN A 585 -6.35 -33.00 -23.69
CA ASN A 585 -7.36 -32.69 -22.68
C ASN A 585 -8.72 -32.23 -23.24
N LEU A 586 -8.79 -31.44 -24.32
CA LEU A 586 -10.09 -31.01 -24.87
C LEU A 586 -10.85 -32.18 -25.52
N LYS A 587 -10.13 -33.17 -26.07
CA LYS A 587 -10.69 -34.39 -26.65
C LYS A 587 -11.23 -35.37 -25.61
N THR A 588 -10.69 -35.37 -24.39
CA THR A 588 -11.12 -36.27 -23.31
C THR A 588 -12.23 -35.69 -22.43
N LEU A 589 -12.48 -34.37 -22.48
CA LEU A 589 -13.40 -33.66 -21.58
C LEU A 589 -14.79 -33.38 -22.16
N ILE A 590 -15.01 -33.53 -23.48
CA ILE A 590 -16.24 -33.10 -24.14
C ILE A 590 -16.67 -34.14 -25.20
N PRO A 591 -17.84 -34.81 -25.06
CA PRO A 591 -18.32 -35.83 -26.00
C PRO A 591 -18.90 -35.26 -27.31
N LEU A 592 -18.56 -34.01 -27.67
CA LEU A 592 -19.13 -33.31 -28.84
C LEU A 592 -18.40 -33.67 -30.13
N LYS A 593 -19.09 -33.47 -31.27
CA LYS A 593 -18.55 -33.76 -32.59
C LYS A 593 -17.43 -32.79 -32.95
N HIS A 594 -16.26 -33.35 -33.25
CA HIS A 594 -15.10 -32.60 -33.72
C HIS A 594 -15.12 -32.51 -35.25
N TYR A 595 -15.21 -31.30 -35.77
CA TYR A 595 -15.10 -31.04 -37.21
C TYR A 595 -13.68 -30.61 -37.56
N SER A 596 -13.16 -31.13 -38.67
CA SER A 596 -11.96 -30.57 -39.30
C SER A 596 -12.28 -29.23 -39.97
N TYR A 597 -11.27 -28.39 -40.20
CA TYR A 597 -11.49 -27.11 -40.86
C TYR A 597 -11.98 -27.30 -42.31
N ALA A 598 -11.56 -28.38 -42.97
CA ALA A 598 -12.07 -28.75 -44.29
C ALA A 598 -13.56 -29.10 -44.25
N GLN A 599 -14.03 -29.79 -43.20
CA GLN A 599 -15.46 -30.04 -43.00
C GLN A 599 -16.22 -28.76 -42.69
N VAL A 600 -15.68 -27.88 -41.83
CA VAL A 600 -16.28 -26.55 -41.57
C VAL A 600 -16.45 -25.76 -42.86
N LYS A 601 -15.40 -25.71 -43.70
CA LYS A 601 -15.45 -25.04 -45.01
C LYS A 601 -16.51 -25.66 -45.94
N ARG A 602 -16.73 -26.97 -45.87
CA ARG A 602 -17.80 -27.64 -46.64
C ARG A 602 -19.19 -27.30 -46.10
N ILE A 603 -19.37 -27.35 -44.79
CA ILE A 603 -20.64 -27.04 -44.10
C ILE A 603 -21.10 -25.63 -44.44
N THR A 604 -20.17 -24.66 -44.49
CA THR A 604 -20.46 -23.25 -44.78
C THR A 604 -20.44 -22.90 -46.27
N ASN A 605 -20.38 -23.88 -47.16
CA ASN A 605 -20.21 -23.67 -48.61
C ASN A 605 -19.08 -22.67 -48.95
N SER A 606 -17.90 -22.90 -48.38
CA SER A 606 -16.75 -21.99 -48.45
C SER A 606 -16.99 -20.58 -47.88
N PHE A 607 -17.73 -20.50 -46.76
CA PHE A 607 -18.04 -19.26 -46.05
C PHE A 607 -18.86 -18.27 -46.90
N ALA A 608 -19.79 -18.79 -47.70
CA ALA A 608 -20.54 -18.01 -48.69
C ALA A 608 -21.54 -17.02 -48.08
N GLU A 609 -22.19 -17.39 -46.98
CA GLU A 609 -23.31 -16.62 -46.41
C GLU A 609 -23.02 -16.24 -44.96
N VAL A 610 -22.93 -14.93 -44.69
CA VAL A 610 -22.73 -14.35 -43.36
C VAL A 610 -24.08 -14.05 -42.71
N VAL A 611 -24.31 -14.60 -41.52
CA VAL A 611 -25.54 -14.40 -40.73
C VAL A 611 -25.34 -13.26 -39.71
N GLY A 612 -24.11 -13.07 -39.23
CA GLY A 612 -23.74 -12.00 -38.32
C GLY A 612 -22.24 -11.82 -38.20
N GLU A 613 -21.81 -10.60 -37.89
CA GLU A 613 -20.40 -10.28 -37.64
C GLU A 613 -20.29 -9.48 -36.33
N GLY A 614 -19.35 -9.87 -35.46
CA GLY A 614 -19.14 -9.22 -34.17
C GLY A 614 -17.69 -9.24 -33.72
N GLY A 615 -17.44 -8.75 -32.49
CA GLY A 615 -16.09 -8.65 -31.90
C GLY A 615 -15.38 -10.00 -31.73
N PHE A 616 -16.14 -11.09 -31.59
CA PHE A 616 -15.59 -12.43 -31.35
C PHE A 616 -15.44 -13.27 -32.64
N GLY A 617 -15.90 -12.80 -33.79
CA GLY A 617 -15.81 -13.56 -35.04
C GLY A 617 -16.95 -13.30 -36.02
N THR A 618 -16.97 -14.09 -37.09
CA THR A 618 -18.00 -14.03 -38.13
C THR A 618 -18.81 -15.32 -38.10
N VAL A 619 -20.13 -15.20 -38.09
CA VAL A 619 -21.08 -16.31 -38.07
C VAL A 619 -21.60 -16.55 -39.47
N TYR A 620 -21.46 -17.79 -39.94
CA TYR A 620 -21.87 -18.21 -41.28
C TYR A 620 -23.03 -19.18 -41.22
N ARG A 621 -23.92 -19.13 -42.22
CA ARG A 621 -24.94 -20.16 -42.43
C ARG A 621 -24.26 -21.41 -42.97
N GLY A 622 -24.71 -22.58 -42.54
CA GLY A 622 -24.23 -23.84 -43.08
C GLY A 622 -25.24 -24.97 -42.96
N THR A 623 -24.95 -26.07 -43.63
CA THR A 623 -25.79 -27.27 -43.64
C THR A 623 -24.94 -28.49 -43.31
N LEU A 624 -25.36 -29.26 -42.31
CA LEU A 624 -24.74 -30.54 -41.95
C LEU A 624 -25.11 -31.64 -42.94
N SER A 625 -24.39 -32.76 -42.90
CA SER A 625 -24.59 -33.89 -43.82
C SER A 625 -25.96 -34.59 -43.69
N ASP A 626 -26.63 -34.41 -42.56
CA ASP A 626 -27.98 -34.89 -42.25
C ASP A 626 -29.08 -33.90 -42.71
N GLY A 627 -28.70 -32.76 -43.30
CA GLY A 627 -29.61 -31.72 -43.75
C GLY A 627 -29.93 -30.66 -42.69
N SER A 628 -29.43 -30.80 -41.46
CA SER A 628 -29.68 -29.82 -40.40
C SER A 628 -28.98 -28.48 -40.68
N MET A 629 -29.73 -27.39 -40.53
CA MET A 629 -29.24 -26.03 -40.67
C MET A 629 -28.46 -25.60 -39.43
N VAL A 630 -27.31 -24.97 -39.63
CA VAL A 630 -26.39 -24.59 -38.54
C VAL A 630 -25.82 -23.19 -38.69
N ALA A 631 -25.50 -22.58 -37.55
CA ALA A 631 -24.76 -21.33 -37.45
C ALA A 631 -23.30 -21.63 -37.06
N VAL A 632 -22.36 -21.27 -37.93
CA VAL A 632 -20.93 -21.56 -37.73
C VAL A 632 -20.20 -20.27 -37.38
N LYS A 633 -19.89 -20.07 -36.10
CA LYS A 633 -19.08 -18.96 -35.60
C LYS A 633 -17.61 -19.27 -35.83
N VAL A 634 -17.00 -18.63 -36.84
CA VAL A 634 -15.57 -18.69 -37.12
C VAL A 634 -14.90 -17.55 -36.38
N LEU A 635 -14.00 -17.90 -35.46
CA LEU A 635 -13.29 -16.90 -34.67
C LEU A 635 -12.17 -16.29 -35.52
N LYS A 636 -12.02 -14.97 -35.48
CA LYS A 636 -10.91 -14.27 -36.17
C LYS A 636 -9.58 -14.76 -35.59
N ASP A 637 -8.55 -14.92 -36.44
CA ASP A 637 -7.17 -15.20 -36.04
C ASP A 637 -6.65 -14.04 -35.18
N SER A 638 -6.98 -14.05 -33.89
CA SER A 638 -6.53 -13.04 -32.95
C SER A 638 -5.22 -13.49 -32.34
N LYS A 639 -4.32 -12.54 -32.09
CA LYS A 639 -3.05 -12.72 -31.35
C LYS A 639 -3.27 -13.14 -29.88
N CYS A 640 -4.46 -13.58 -29.51
CA CYS A 640 -4.88 -13.96 -28.17
C CYS A 640 -4.72 -15.47 -27.94
N ASN A 641 -4.51 -15.87 -26.68
CA ASN A 641 -4.32 -17.27 -26.25
C ASN A 641 -5.54 -18.19 -26.54
N GLY A 642 -6.63 -17.64 -27.10
CA GLY A 642 -7.84 -18.33 -27.48
C GLY A 642 -8.60 -18.88 -26.26
N GLU A 643 -8.58 -18.15 -25.17
CA GLU A 643 -9.31 -18.46 -23.94
C GLU A 643 -10.82 -18.32 -24.13
N ASP A 644 -11.31 -17.34 -24.89
CA ASP A 644 -12.74 -17.17 -25.18
C ASP A 644 -13.34 -18.39 -25.87
N PHE A 645 -12.63 -18.96 -26.86
CA PHE A 645 -13.02 -20.23 -27.49
C PHE A 645 -13.13 -21.37 -26.48
N VAL A 646 -12.15 -21.49 -25.58
CA VAL A 646 -12.13 -22.56 -24.59
C VAL A 646 -13.25 -22.33 -23.56
N ASN A 647 -13.46 -21.10 -23.10
CA ASN A 647 -14.53 -20.73 -22.16
C ASN A 647 -15.90 -21.02 -22.76
N GLU A 648 -16.14 -20.61 -24.00
CA GLU A 648 -17.39 -20.82 -24.72
C GLU A 648 -17.68 -22.32 -24.84
N VAL A 649 -16.75 -23.10 -25.42
CA VAL A 649 -16.92 -24.55 -25.64
C VAL A 649 -17.05 -25.32 -24.32
N VAL A 650 -16.27 -24.98 -23.29
CA VAL A 650 -16.31 -25.68 -21.98
C VAL A 650 -17.57 -25.33 -21.18
N SER A 651 -18.08 -24.11 -21.29
CA SER A 651 -19.29 -23.68 -20.57
C SER A 651 -20.54 -24.25 -21.22
N ILE A 652 -20.71 -24.05 -22.53
CA ILE A 652 -21.94 -24.43 -23.23
C ILE A 652 -22.05 -25.94 -23.51
N SER A 653 -20.93 -26.68 -23.56
CA SER A 653 -20.98 -28.15 -23.66
C SER A 653 -21.61 -28.85 -22.45
N ARG A 654 -21.82 -28.12 -21.35
CA ARG A 654 -22.41 -28.62 -20.10
C ARG A 654 -23.87 -28.20 -19.94
N THR A 655 -24.43 -27.49 -20.92
CA THR A 655 -25.79 -26.98 -20.87
C THR A 655 -26.67 -27.75 -21.85
N SER A 656 -27.90 -28.07 -21.43
CA SER A 656 -28.94 -28.64 -22.28
C SER A 656 -30.28 -28.16 -21.75
N HIS A 657 -30.80 -27.08 -22.33
CA HIS A 657 -32.02 -26.42 -21.87
C HIS A 657 -32.72 -25.73 -23.04
N VAL A 658 -34.06 -25.72 -23.04
CA VAL A 658 -34.88 -25.15 -24.14
C VAL A 658 -34.57 -23.67 -24.41
N ASN A 659 -34.22 -22.90 -23.36
CA ASN A 659 -33.87 -21.49 -23.46
C ASN A 659 -32.36 -21.18 -23.56
N ILE A 660 -31.52 -22.16 -23.89
CA ILE A 660 -30.08 -21.98 -24.13
C ILE A 660 -29.75 -22.53 -25.52
N VAL A 661 -28.93 -21.83 -26.30
CA VAL A 661 -28.57 -22.30 -27.66
C VAL A 661 -27.80 -23.63 -27.61
N SER A 662 -28.14 -24.55 -28.51
CA SER A 662 -27.55 -25.88 -28.57
C SER A 662 -26.23 -25.88 -29.33
N LEU A 663 -25.17 -26.36 -28.67
CA LEU A 663 -23.86 -26.58 -29.29
C LEU A 663 -23.81 -27.96 -29.97
N LEU A 664 -23.60 -27.97 -31.30
CA LEU A 664 -23.58 -29.19 -32.12
C LEU A 664 -22.17 -29.72 -32.37
N GLY A 665 -21.15 -28.87 -32.24
CA GLY A 665 -19.75 -29.28 -32.33
C GLY A 665 -18.79 -28.12 -32.50
N PHE A 666 -17.51 -28.44 -32.68
CA PHE A 666 -16.46 -27.42 -32.82
C PHE A 666 -15.30 -27.89 -33.68
N CYS A 667 -14.52 -26.93 -34.17
CA CYS A 667 -13.27 -27.12 -34.89
C CYS A 667 -12.13 -26.42 -34.14
N SER A 668 -11.02 -27.14 -33.97
CA SER A 668 -9.79 -26.62 -33.35
C SER A 668 -8.57 -27.19 -34.09
N GLU A 669 -8.14 -26.51 -35.15
CA GLU A 669 -7.01 -26.91 -36.00
C GLU A 669 -6.00 -25.76 -36.15
N GLY A 670 -4.93 -25.79 -35.34
CA GLY A 670 -3.93 -24.73 -35.33
C GLY A 670 -4.51 -23.41 -34.81
N SER A 671 -4.41 -22.34 -35.61
CA SER A 671 -5.07 -21.06 -35.31
C SER A 671 -6.55 -21.04 -35.68
N LYS A 672 -6.99 -21.98 -36.53
CA LYS A 672 -8.35 -22.02 -37.08
C LYS A 672 -9.32 -22.63 -36.07
N ARG A 673 -10.22 -21.79 -35.57
CA ARG A 673 -11.21 -22.15 -34.55
C ARG A 673 -12.61 -21.80 -35.03
N ALA A 674 -13.53 -22.74 -34.90
CA ALA A 674 -14.93 -22.51 -35.21
C ALA A 674 -15.83 -23.27 -34.22
N ILE A 675 -17.02 -22.72 -33.98
CA ILE A 675 -18.04 -23.29 -33.10
C ILE A 675 -19.32 -23.44 -33.93
N VAL A 676 -19.97 -24.60 -33.85
CA VAL A 676 -21.14 -24.96 -34.66
C VAL A 676 -22.36 -25.05 -33.75
N TYR A 677 -23.29 -24.12 -33.93
CA TYR A 677 -24.56 -24.02 -33.19
C TYR A 677 -25.74 -24.42 -34.07
N GLU A 678 -26.89 -24.70 -33.44
CA GLU A 678 -28.18 -24.67 -34.14
C GLU A 678 -28.42 -23.30 -34.79
N LEU A 679 -29.02 -23.28 -35.98
CA LEU A 679 -29.43 -22.04 -36.63
C LEU A 679 -30.83 -21.64 -36.14
N LEU A 680 -31.00 -20.37 -35.77
CA LEU A 680 -32.26 -19.82 -35.29
C LEU A 680 -32.75 -18.73 -36.27
N GLU A 681 -33.83 -19.00 -36.98
CA GLU A 681 -34.23 -18.23 -38.18
C GLU A 681 -34.73 -16.81 -37.88
N ASN A 682 -35.35 -16.60 -36.72
CA ASN A 682 -35.85 -15.27 -36.32
C ASN A 682 -34.74 -14.32 -35.82
N GLY A 683 -33.49 -14.80 -35.73
CA GLY A 683 -32.32 -13.99 -35.40
C GLY A 683 -32.32 -13.50 -33.96
N SER A 684 -31.67 -12.37 -33.71
CA SER A 684 -31.47 -11.80 -32.37
C SER A 684 -32.62 -10.90 -31.91
N LEU A 685 -32.83 -10.84 -30.60
CA LEU A 685 -33.92 -10.10 -29.96
C LEU A 685 -33.84 -8.60 -30.24
N ASP A 686 -32.65 -8.00 -30.35
CA ASP A 686 -32.48 -6.59 -30.74
C ASP A 686 -33.09 -6.29 -32.11
N ARG A 687 -32.91 -7.20 -33.09
CA ARG A 687 -33.49 -7.08 -34.43
C ARG A 687 -35.01 -7.25 -34.39
N TYR A 688 -35.50 -8.17 -33.56
CA TYR A 688 -36.94 -8.37 -33.36
C TYR A 688 -37.60 -7.11 -32.76
N ILE A 689 -37.01 -6.55 -31.69
CA ILE A 689 -37.46 -5.31 -31.05
C ILE A 689 -37.44 -4.14 -32.06
N SER A 690 -36.36 -4.01 -32.85
CA SER A 690 -36.20 -2.91 -33.80
C SER A 690 -37.15 -2.97 -35.00
N ARG A 691 -37.42 -4.17 -35.54
CA ARG A 691 -38.28 -4.37 -36.74
C ARG A 691 -39.77 -4.23 -36.45
N ASN A 692 -40.21 -4.63 -35.26
CA ASN A 692 -41.61 -4.60 -34.86
C ASN A 692 -41.99 -3.30 -34.12
N THR A 693 -41.25 -2.22 -34.34
CA THR A 693 -41.67 -0.88 -33.88
C THR A 693 -42.89 -0.36 -34.66
N SER A 694 -43.18 -0.88 -35.86
CA SER A 694 -44.33 -0.47 -36.69
C SER A 694 -45.59 -1.33 -36.56
N MET A 695 -45.51 -2.50 -35.92
CA MET A 695 -46.65 -3.38 -35.60
C MET A 695 -46.66 -3.59 -34.09
N SER A 696 -47.78 -3.29 -33.43
CA SER A 696 -47.94 -3.44 -31.98
C SER A 696 -47.43 -4.82 -31.51
N MET A 697 -46.22 -4.87 -30.96
CA MET A 697 -45.65 -6.10 -30.44
C MET A 697 -46.63 -6.65 -29.38
N ASP A 698 -46.89 -7.95 -29.31
CA ASP A 698 -47.83 -8.47 -28.32
C ASP A 698 -47.17 -8.49 -26.92
N TRP A 699 -47.80 -7.89 -25.90
CA TRP A 699 -47.27 -7.94 -24.53
C TRP A 699 -47.17 -9.37 -24.00
N ILE A 700 -48.04 -10.27 -24.47
CA ILE A 700 -48.00 -11.70 -24.14
C ILE A 700 -46.71 -12.32 -24.70
N ALA A 701 -46.36 -12.03 -25.96
CA ALA A 701 -45.13 -12.51 -26.57
C ALA A 701 -43.87 -11.96 -25.87
N MET A 702 -43.85 -10.67 -25.53
CA MET A 702 -42.71 -10.07 -24.79
C MET A 702 -42.56 -10.66 -23.38
N HIS A 703 -43.67 -10.88 -22.68
CA HIS A 703 -43.65 -11.56 -21.38
C HIS A 703 -43.12 -12.98 -21.51
N GLY A 704 -43.57 -13.73 -22.53
CA GLY A 704 -43.09 -15.08 -22.84
C GLY A 704 -41.58 -15.11 -23.11
N ILE A 705 -41.07 -14.15 -23.88
CA ILE A 705 -39.63 -13.98 -24.14
C ILE A 705 -38.88 -13.66 -22.83
N ALA A 706 -39.32 -12.68 -22.05
CA ALA A 706 -38.64 -12.33 -20.80
C ALA A 706 -38.63 -13.51 -19.80
N LEU A 707 -39.75 -14.24 -19.67
CA LEU A 707 -39.86 -15.43 -18.85
C LEU A 707 -38.95 -16.56 -19.33
N GLY A 708 -38.87 -16.80 -20.64
CA GLY A 708 -37.97 -17.81 -21.21
C GLY A 708 -36.49 -17.48 -20.95
N ILE A 709 -36.08 -16.21 -21.08
CA ILE A 709 -34.72 -15.76 -20.74
C ILE A 709 -34.45 -15.99 -19.24
N ALA A 710 -35.42 -15.66 -18.37
CA ALA A 710 -35.29 -15.87 -16.94
C ALA A 710 -35.09 -17.35 -16.57
N ARG A 711 -35.86 -18.26 -17.18
CA ARG A 711 -35.71 -19.72 -17.02
C ARG A 711 -34.34 -20.21 -17.51
N GLY A 712 -33.86 -19.69 -18.64
CA GLY A 712 -32.50 -19.98 -19.14
C GLY A 712 -31.42 -19.60 -18.12
N LEU A 713 -31.50 -18.40 -17.55
CA LEU A 713 -30.55 -17.91 -16.54
C LEU A 713 -30.66 -18.67 -15.21
N GLU A 714 -31.88 -18.97 -14.75
CA GLU A 714 -32.12 -19.83 -13.59
C GLU A 714 -31.42 -21.19 -13.76
N TYR A 715 -31.58 -21.82 -14.93
CA TYR A 715 -30.92 -23.08 -15.26
C TYR A 715 -29.38 -22.98 -15.18
N LEU A 716 -28.78 -21.89 -15.68
CA LEU A 716 -27.34 -21.66 -15.58
C LEU A 716 -26.87 -21.49 -14.11
N HIS A 717 -27.66 -20.77 -13.31
CA HIS A 717 -27.30 -20.40 -11.93
C HIS A 717 -27.51 -21.53 -10.92
N TYR A 718 -28.57 -22.33 -11.10
CA TYR A 718 -29.05 -23.33 -10.14
C TYR A 718 -29.24 -24.73 -10.73
N GLY A 719 -29.65 -24.84 -12.00
CA GLY A 719 -29.91 -26.12 -12.67
C GLY A 719 -28.64 -26.91 -13.06
N CYS A 720 -27.53 -26.22 -13.32
CA CYS A 720 -26.26 -26.85 -13.69
C CYS A 720 -25.50 -27.44 -12.49
N LYS A 721 -24.78 -28.57 -12.69
CA LYS A 721 -23.92 -29.19 -11.66
C LYS A 721 -22.84 -28.22 -11.16
N THR A 722 -22.26 -27.46 -12.07
CA THR A 722 -21.38 -26.32 -11.80
C THR A 722 -22.13 -25.07 -12.21
N ARG A 723 -22.18 -24.06 -11.34
CA ARG A 723 -22.86 -22.79 -11.64
C ARG A 723 -22.16 -22.13 -12.82
N ILE A 724 -22.92 -21.63 -13.78
CA ILE A 724 -22.41 -20.85 -14.91
C ILE A 724 -22.93 -19.42 -14.76
N VAL A 725 -22.03 -18.44 -14.81
CA VAL A 725 -22.36 -17.00 -14.85
C VAL A 725 -22.02 -16.49 -16.24
N HIS A 726 -22.96 -15.83 -16.91
CA HIS A 726 -22.89 -15.49 -18.34
C HIS A 726 -22.06 -14.22 -18.62
N PHE A 727 -22.26 -13.16 -17.83
CA PHE A 727 -21.63 -11.83 -17.92
C PHE A 727 -21.88 -10.97 -19.15
N ASP A 728 -22.57 -11.48 -20.18
CA ASP A 728 -22.92 -10.68 -21.36
C ASP A 728 -24.38 -10.86 -21.79
N ILE A 729 -25.31 -10.71 -20.84
CA ILE A 729 -26.75 -10.73 -21.13
C ILE A 729 -27.18 -9.38 -21.70
N LYS A 730 -27.68 -9.40 -22.94
CA LYS A 730 -28.16 -8.25 -23.72
C LYS A 730 -29.03 -8.73 -24.89
N PRO A 731 -29.88 -7.90 -25.50
CA PRO A 731 -30.74 -8.30 -26.61
C PRO A 731 -30.01 -8.94 -27.80
N GLN A 732 -28.77 -8.55 -28.09
CA GLN A 732 -27.98 -9.10 -29.21
C GLN A 732 -27.58 -10.56 -28.99
N ASN A 733 -27.51 -11.00 -27.73
CA ASN A 733 -27.08 -12.35 -27.33
C ASN A 733 -28.27 -13.27 -27.02
N VAL A 734 -29.51 -12.80 -27.19
CA VAL A 734 -30.72 -13.63 -27.12
C VAL A 734 -31.23 -13.86 -28.53
N LEU A 735 -31.28 -15.12 -28.96
CA LEU A 735 -31.78 -15.53 -30.26
C LEU A 735 -33.19 -16.09 -30.14
N LEU A 736 -33.99 -15.98 -31.21
CA LEU A 736 -35.37 -16.46 -31.25
C LEU A 736 -35.49 -17.61 -32.27
N ASP A 737 -36.11 -18.71 -31.86
CA ASP A 737 -36.52 -19.76 -32.79
C ASP A 737 -37.83 -19.41 -33.51
N GLU A 738 -38.32 -20.34 -34.34
CA GLU A 738 -39.52 -20.18 -35.17
C GLU A 738 -40.79 -19.86 -34.35
N ASP A 739 -40.87 -20.36 -33.11
CA ASP A 739 -42.00 -20.17 -32.18
C ASP A 739 -41.81 -18.96 -31.26
N LEU A 740 -40.84 -18.09 -31.55
CA LEU A 740 -40.41 -16.96 -30.71
C LEU A 740 -39.93 -17.38 -29.31
N CYS A 741 -39.53 -18.65 -29.12
CA CYS A 741 -38.91 -19.08 -27.88
C CYS A 741 -37.47 -18.54 -27.80
N PRO A 742 -37.10 -17.87 -26.69
CA PRO A 742 -35.79 -17.24 -26.56
C PRO A 742 -34.72 -18.25 -26.16
N LYS A 743 -33.56 -18.15 -26.80
CA LYS A 743 -32.35 -18.93 -26.49
C LYS A 743 -31.17 -18.02 -26.23
N VAL A 744 -30.63 -18.09 -25.01
CA VAL A 744 -29.41 -17.33 -24.64
C VAL A 744 -28.20 -17.93 -25.35
N SER A 745 -27.36 -17.06 -25.90
CA SER A 745 -26.19 -17.39 -26.71
C SER A 745 -24.96 -16.56 -26.31
N ASP A 746 -23.81 -16.86 -26.92
CA ASP A 746 -22.52 -16.19 -26.73
C ASP A 746 -21.89 -16.33 -25.34
N PHE A 747 -21.42 -17.54 -25.04
CA PHE A 747 -20.76 -17.91 -23.77
C PHE A 747 -19.27 -17.54 -23.74
N GLY A 748 -18.78 -16.67 -24.64
CA GLY A 748 -17.36 -16.29 -24.71
C GLY A 748 -16.82 -15.69 -23.41
N LEU A 749 -17.68 -14.96 -22.68
CA LEU A 749 -17.35 -14.32 -21.42
C LEU A 749 -17.73 -15.14 -20.18
N ALA A 750 -18.44 -16.26 -20.37
CA ALA A 750 -19.00 -17.06 -19.29
C ALA A 750 -17.92 -17.69 -18.39
N LYS A 751 -18.28 -17.93 -17.13
CA LYS A 751 -17.40 -18.55 -16.13
C LYS A 751 -18.11 -19.64 -15.33
N LEU A 752 -17.34 -20.69 -15.01
CA LEU A 752 -17.75 -21.82 -14.20
C LEU A 752 -17.37 -21.59 -12.72
N CYS A 753 -18.36 -21.60 -11.83
CA CYS A 753 -18.20 -21.37 -10.40
C CYS A 753 -18.53 -22.62 -9.57
N LYS A 754 -17.69 -22.95 -8.58
CA LYS A 754 -18.00 -24.00 -7.60
C LYS A 754 -19.08 -23.48 -6.65
N LYS A 755 -20.12 -24.29 -6.35
CA LYS A 755 -21.30 -23.86 -5.56
C LYS A 755 -20.99 -23.21 -4.19
N LYS A 756 -19.78 -23.41 -3.62
CA LYS A 756 -19.33 -22.84 -2.34
C LYS A 756 -18.61 -21.48 -2.45
N GLU A 757 -18.26 -21.03 -3.65
CA GLU A 757 -17.67 -19.70 -3.90
C GLU A 757 -18.78 -18.79 -4.44
N SER A 758 -19.36 -17.97 -3.56
CA SER A 758 -20.42 -17.01 -3.90
C SER A 758 -19.89 -15.71 -4.51
N THR A 759 -18.57 -15.48 -4.46
CA THR A 759 -17.90 -14.25 -4.89
C THR A 759 -16.75 -14.58 -5.83
N MET A 760 -16.63 -13.81 -6.92
CA MET A 760 -15.64 -14.06 -7.98
C MET A 760 -14.48 -13.06 -7.92
N SER A 761 -13.26 -13.51 -8.22
CA SER A 761 -12.10 -12.62 -8.35
C SER A 761 -12.14 -11.84 -9.68
N LEU A 762 -11.85 -10.55 -9.59
CA LEU A 762 -12.16 -9.49 -10.57
C LEU A 762 -11.19 -9.43 -11.77
N LEU A 763 -10.77 -10.58 -12.30
CA LEU A 763 -9.66 -10.60 -13.26
C LEU A 763 -9.98 -10.11 -14.67
N ASP A 764 -11.25 -9.80 -15.01
CA ASP A 764 -11.62 -9.14 -16.27
C ASP A 764 -12.95 -8.40 -16.07
N MET A 765 -13.00 -7.08 -16.30
CA MET A 765 -14.27 -6.40 -16.58
C MET A 765 -14.83 -6.99 -17.88
N ARG A 766 -15.89 -7.78 -17.78
CA ARG A 766 -16.56 -8.46 -18.90
C ARG A 766 -17.98 -7.93 -18.99
N GLY A 767 -18.50 -7.80 -20.21
CA GLY A 767 -19.87 -7.36 -20.48
C GLY A 767 -19.95 -6.11 -21.34
N THR A 768 -21.18 -5.74 -21.67
CA THR A 768 -21.48 -4.64 -22.60
C THR A 768 -21.97 -3.41 -21.85
N ILE A 769 -21.38 -2.25 -22.14
CA ILE A 769 -21.77 -0.94 -21.55
C ILE A 769 -23.29 -0.77 -21.66
N GLY A 770 -23.95 -0.42 -20.55
CA GLY A 770 -25.41 -0.35 -20.45
C GLY A 770 -26.05 -1.55 -19.72
N TYR A 771 -25.41 -2.71 -19.72
CA TYR A 771 -25.90 -3.92 -19.00
C TYR A 771 -24.95 -4.39 -17.90
N ILE A 772 -23.79 -3.74 -17.74
CA ILE A 772 -22.81 -4.06 -16.70
C ILE A 772 -23.35 -3.62 -15.34
N ALA A 773 -23.42 -4.57 -14.40
CA ALA A 773 -23.88 -4.31 -13.05
C ALA A 773 -22.95 -3.36 -12.27
N PRO A 774 -23.47 -2.49 -11.38
CA PRO A 774 -22.66 -1.53 -10.63
C PRO A 774 -21.48 -2.16 -9.87
N GLU A 775 -21.65 -3.36 -9.30
CA GLU A 775 -20.60 -4.09 -8.59
C GLU A 775 -19.47 -4.63 -9.50
N MET A 776 -19.74 -4.75 -10.80
CA MET A 776 -18.72 -5.08 -11.80
C MET A 776 -17.85 -3.88 -12.17
N ILE A 777 -18.33 -2.66 -11.86
CA ILE A 777 -17.62 -1.38 -12.04
C ILE A 777 -16.96 -0.95 -10.72
N SER A 778 -17.68 -1.05 -9.60
CA SER A 778 -17.23 -0.59 -8.27
C SER A 778 -17.73 -1.50 -7.15
N ARG A 779 -16.82 -1.95 -6.28
CA ARG A 779 -17.16 -2.79 -5.11
C ARG A 779 -17.94 -2.08 -4.01
N VAL A 780 -18.11 -0.76 -4.08
CA VAL A 780 -18.97 0.00 -3.14
C VAL A 780 -20.39 -0.56 -3.17
N TYR A 781 -20.82 -1.06 -4.33
CA TYR A 781 -22.15 -1.66 -4.50
C TYR A 781 -22.22 -3.11 -4.00
N GLY A 782 -21.11 -3.83 -3.87
CA GLY A 782 -21.09 -5.22 -3.40
C GLY A 782 -20.06 -6.10 -4.11
N SER A 783 -20.21 -7.42 -3.99
CA SER A 783 -19.32 -8.40 -4.62
C SER A 783 -19.90 -9.00 -5.91
N VAL A 784 -19.05 -9.15 -6.93
CA VAL A 784 -19.42 -9.77 -8.22
C VAL A 784 -19.84 -11.23 -8.00
N SER A 785 -21.00 -11.59 -8.53
CA SER A 785 -21.60 -12.91 -8.41
C SER A 785 -22.60 -13.16 -9.55
N HIS A 786 -23.36 -14.26 -9.49
CA HIS A 786 -24.50 -14.51 -10.38
C HIS A 786 -25.56 -13.38 -10.37
N LYS A 787 -25.58 -12.53 -9.33
CA LYS A 787 -26.43 -11.33 -9.27
C LYS A 787 -26.08 -10.26 -10.30
N SER A 788 -24.91 -10.34 -10.93
CA SER A 788 -24.54 -9.46 -12.03
C SER A 788 -25.33 -9.79 -13.30
N ASP A 789 -25.56 -11.08 -13.60
CA ASP A 789 -26.46 -11.50 -14.68
C ASP A 789 -27.91 -11.06 -14.42
N VAL A 790 -28.35 -11.05 -13.16
CA VAL A 790 -29.69 -10.56 -12.76
C VAL A 790 -29.85 -9.10 -13.14
N TYR A 791 -28.84 -8.27 -12.89
CA TYR A 791 -28.87 -6.86 -13.27
C TYR A 791 -28.95 -6.69 -14.79
N SER A 792 -28.12 -7.41 -15.54
CA SER A 792 -28.14 -7.39 -17.00
C SER A 792 -29.50 -7.85 -17.57
N TYR A 793 -30.12 -8.86 -16.97
CA TYR A 793 -31.50 -9.28 -17.28
C TYR A 793 -32.51 -8.16 -17.02
N GLY A 794 -32.42 -7.48 -15.87
CA GLY A 794 -33.30 -6.36 -15.55
C GLY A 794 -33.19 -5.22 -16.57
N MET A 795 -31.98 -4.85 -16.95
CA MET A 795 -31.73 -3.84 -18.00
C MET A 795 -32.32 -4.27 -19.36
N LEU A 796 -32.15 -5.54 -19.73
CA LEU A 796 -32.73 -6.11 -20.96
C LEU A 796 -34.27 -6.01 -20.96
N VAL A 797 -34.94 -6.38 -19.86
CA VAL A 797 -36.41 -6.29 -19.75
C VAL A 797 -36.90 -4.84 -19.84
N LEU A 798 -36.21 -3.90 -19.17
CA LEU A 798 -36.57 -2.48 -19.23
C LEU A 798 -36.39 -1.88 -20.62
N GLU A 799 -35.39 -2.35 -21.38
CA GLU A 799 -35.22 -1.95 -22.78
C GLU A 799 -36.33 -2.50 -23.69
N MET A 800 -36.75 -3.75 -23.51
CA MET A 800 -37.91 -4.32 -24.22
C MET A 800 -39.16 -3.45 -24.02
N ILE A 801 -39.37 -2.96 -22.79
CA ILE A 801 -40.48 -2.06 -22.44
C ILE A 801 -40.30 -0.67 -23.07
N GLY A 802 -39.11 -0.07 -22.94
CA GLY A 802 -38.83 1.28 -23.42
C GLY A 802 -38.87 1.43 -24.94
N ALA A 803 -38.46 0.40 -25.68
CA ALA A 803 -38.52 0.39 -27.14
C ALA A 803 -39.97 0.50 -27.68
N ARG A 804 -40.96 0.02 -26.91
CA ARG A 804 -42.38 0.12 -27.26
C ARG A 804 -42.98 1.49 -26.93
N ASN A 805 -42.54 2.15 -25.86
CA ASN A 805 -43.09 3.46 -25.47
C ASN A 805 -42.59 4.62 -26.35
N LYS A 806 -41.50 4.43 -27.10
CA LYS A 806 -41.00 5.43 -28.07
C LYS A 806 -41.96 5.70 -29.23
N THR A 807 -42.86 4.77 -29.55
CA THR A 807 -43.80 4.93 -30.69
C THR A 807 -45.06 5.72 -30.32
N SER A 808 -45.33 5.99 -29.04
CA SER A 808 -46.51 6.75 -28.58
C SER A 808 -46.22 8.22 -28.24
N THR A 809 -44.98 8.69 -28.39
CA THR A 809 -44.52 10.02 -27.90
C THR A 809 -43.76 10.85 -28.94
N GLU A 810 -43.94 10.60 -30.23
CA GLU A 810 -43.29 11.38 -31.30
C GLU A 810 -43.68 12.89 -31.34
N ASP A 811 -44.68 13.32 -30.56
CA ASP A 811 -45.12 14.73 -30.55
C ASP A 811 -44.52 15.64 -29.45
N THR A 812 -43.61 15.16 -28.58
CA THR A 812 -42.97 16.04 -27.56
C THR A 812 -41.47 15.80 -27.38
N ALA A 813 -40.72 15.83 -28.49
CA ALA A 813 -39.27 15.89 -28.46
C ALA A 813 -38.75 17.31 -28.17
N SER A 814 -38.76 17.74 -26.91
CA SER A 814 -37.79 18.73 -26.42
C SER A 814 -37.62 18.61 -24.89
N ASN A 815 -36.37 18.40 -24.44
CA ASN A 815 -35.84 18.62 -23.07
C ASN A 815 -35.45 17.44 -22.15
N THR A 816 -35.47 16.16 -22.55
CA THR A 816 -35.13 15.04 -21.62
C THR A 816 -33.83 14.28 -21.90
N SER A 817 -32.92 14.81 -22.73
CA SER A 817 -31.70 14.08 -23.16
C SER A 817 -30.63 13.82 -22.08
N SER A 818 -30.84 14.19 -20.81
CA SER A 818 -29.84 14.06 -19.73
C SER A 818 -30.20 13.09 -18.60
N MET A 819 -31.35 12.39 -18.63
CA MET A 819 -31.79 11.54 -17.51
C MET A 819 -31.43 10.06 -17.70
N TYR A 820 -30.90 9.42 -16.66
CA TYR A 820 -30.57 7.99 -16.63
C TYR A 820 -31.82 7.14 -16.92
N PHE A 821 -31.71 6.17 -17.84
CA PHE A 821 -32.85 5.44 -18.42
C PHE A 821 -33.80 4.75 -17.39
N PRO A 822 -33.34 4.18 -16.27
CA PRO A 822 -34.27 3.72 -15.23
C PRO A 822 -35.01 4.83 -14.45
N GLU A 823 -34.49 6.06 -14.43
CA GLU A 823 -35.01 7.13 -13.56
C GLU A 823 -36.34 7.73 -14.05
N TRP A 824 -36.62 7.73 -15.36
CA TRP A 824 -37.92 8.18 -15.88
C TRP A 824 -39.03 7.17 -15.54
N ILE A 825 -38.71 5.87 -15.50
CA ILE A 825 -39.65 4.81 -15.15
C ILE A 825 -40.12 4.95 -13.69
N TYR A 826 -39.22 5.29 -12.76
CA TYR A 826 -39.61 5.58 -11.38
C TYR A 826 -40.51 6.82 -11.28
N LYS A 827 -40.21 7.90 -12.02
CA LYS A 827 -41.07 9.10 -12.03
C LYS A 827 -42.46 8.83 -12.60
N ASP A 828 -42.58 7.97 -13.61
CA ASP A 828 -43.88 7.58 -14.17
C ASP A 828 -44.68 6.66 -13.23
N LEU A 829 -44.02 5.89 -12.37
CA LEU A 829 -44.68 5.12 -11.31
C LEU A 829 -45.12 6.02 -10.13
N GLU A 830 -44.34 7.05 -9.80
CA GLU A 830 -44.63 8.03 -8.73
C GLU A 830 -45.77 8.99 -9.08
N LYS A 831 -45.95 9.34 -10.36
CA LYS A 831 -46.99 10.27 -10.83
C LYS A 831 -48.43 9.75 -10.71
N GLY A 832 -48.63 8.48 -10.35
CA GLY A 832 -49.96 7.89 -10.22
C GLY A 832 -50.68 7.70 -11.56
N ASN A 833 -51.75 6.91 -11.52
CA ASN A 833 -52.49 6.36 -12.67
C ASN A 833 -53.26 7.40 -13.54
N ASP A 834 -53.16 8.72 -13.29
CA ASP A 834 -54.09 9.71 -13.86
C ASP A 834 -53.67 10.32 -15.21
N GLU A 835 -52.45 10.09 -15.71
CA GLU A 835 -52.00 10.64 -17.01
C GLU A 835 -51.19 9.65 -17.86
N ARG A 836 -51.55 8.36 -17.87
CA ARG A 836 -50.99 7.46 -18.89
C ARG A 836 -51.68 7.69 -20.23
N VAL A 837 -51.00 8.41 -21.12
CA VAL A 837 -51.21 8.35 -22.58
C VAL A 837 -50.78 6.96 -23.06
N VAL A 838 -51.56 5.94 -22.70
CA VAL A 838 -51.51 4.62 -23.32
C VAL A 838 -52.44 4.72 -24.52
N GLY A 839 -51.88 4.57 -25.72
CA GLY A 839 -52.65 4.62 -26.96
C GLY A 839 -53.89 3.74 -26.90
N ASN A 840 -55.00 4.25 -27.41
CA ASN A 840 -56.25 3.52 -27.60
C ASN A 840 -55.98 2.14 -28.23
N GLY A 841 -56.12 1.06 -27.45
CA GLY A 841 -56.09 -0.32 -27.98
C GLY A 841 -55.45 -1.42 -27.13
N ILE A 842 -54.89 -1.15 -25.95
CA ILE A 842 -54.27 -2.20 -25.10
C ILE A 842 -55.33 -2.87 -24.21
N SER A 843 -55.34 -4.21 -24.12
CA SER A 843 -56.24 -4.94 -23.22
C SER A 843 -55.79 -4.85 -21.75
N ASN A 844 -56.71 -5.05 -20.80
CA ASN A 844 -56.40 -5.05 -19.36
C ASN A 844 -55.32 -6.10 -18.99
N GLU A 845 -55.33 -7.26 -19.67
CA GLU A 845 -54.33 -8.31 -19.45
C GLU A 845 -52.92 -7.86 -19.87
N GLU A 846 -52.81 -7.20 -21.02
CA GLU A 846 -51.55 -6.66 -21.52
C GLU A 846 -50.97 -5.55 -20.62
N GLU A 847 -51.83 -4.69 -20.07
CA GLU A 847 -51.42 -3.66 -19.11
C GLU A 847 -50.85 -4.28 -17.82
N GLN A 848 -51.48 -5.35 -17.33
CA GLN A 848 -50.99 -6.08 -16.15
C GLN A 848 -49.64 -6.75 -16.42
N LEU A 849 -49.42 -7.31 -17.60
CA LEU A 849 -48.13 -7.87 -18.00
C LEU A 849 -47.05 -6.79 -18.08
N ALA A 850 -47.36 -5.63 -18.67
CA ALA A 850 -46.44 -4.50 -18.74
C ALA A 850 -46.00 -4.02 -17.35
N LYS A 851 -46.97 -3.85 -16.44
CA LYS A 851 -46.71 -3.46 -15.04
C LYS A 851 -45.87 -4.52 -14.34
N LYS A 852 -46.17 -5.81 -14.52
CA LYS A 852 -45.39 -6.92 -13.93
C LYS A 852 -43.94 -6.90 -14.39
N MET A 853 -43.70 -6.84 -15.70
CA MET A 853 -42.35 -6.83 -16.28
C MET A 853 -41.56 -5.61 -15.81
N THR A 854 -42.21 -4.45 -15.70
CA THR A 854 -41.59 -3.22 -15.18
C THR A 854 -41.10 -3.41 -13.74
N LEU A 855 -41.97 -3.88 -12.85
CA LEU A 855 -41.64 -4.08 -11.43
C LEU A 855 -40.51 -5.11 -11.26
N VAL A 856 -40.58 -6.25 -11.97
CA VAL A 856 -39.53 -7.27 -11.93
C VAL A 856 -38.21 -6.71 -12.46
N GLY A 857 -38.23 -5.97 -13.57
CA GLY A 857 -37.05 -5.31 -14.13
C GLY A 857 -36.40 -4.36 -13.12
N LEU A 858 -37.20 -3.54 -12.43
CA LEU A 858 -36.73 -2.60 -11.41
C LEU A 858 -36.13 -3.32 -10.17
N TRP A 859 -36.71 -4.43 -9.73
CA TRP A 859 -36.13 -5.27 -8.68
C TRP A 859 -34.78 -5.87 -9.09
N CYS A 860 -34.62 -6.21 -10.37
CA CYS A 860 -33.38 -6.79 -10.88
C CYS A 860 -32.23 -5.77 -10.97
N ILE A 861 -32.51 -4.48 -11.12
CA ILE A 861 -31.49 -3.43 -11.30
C ILE A 861 -31.10 -2.67 -10.02
N GLN A 862 -31.45 -3.19 -8.84
CA GLN A 862 -31.07 -2.58 -7.57
C GLN A 862 -29.54 -2.40 -7.46
N SER A 863 -29.10 -1.29 -6.88
CA SER A 863 -27.67 -0.95 -6.82
C SER A 863 -26.86 -2.04 -6.11
N SER A 864 -27.33 -2.52 -4.96
CA SER A 864 -26.69 -3.61 -4.24
C SER A 864 -27.09 -5.00 -4.79
N PRO A 865 -26.15 -5.92 -5.04
CA PRO A 865 -26.43 -7.30 -5.42
C PRO A 865 -27.22 -8.09 -4.37
N SER A 866 -27.15 -7.71 -3.08
CA SER A 866 -27.92 -8.36 -2.01
C SER A 866 -29.42 -8.19 -2.21
N ASP A 867 -29.82 -7.03 -2.72
CA ASP A 867 -31.21 -6.58 -2.77
C ASP A 867 -31.91 -7.06 -4.04
N ARG A 868 -31.15 -7.51 -5.03
CA ARG A 868 -31.68 -8.13 -6.25
C ARG A 868 -32.23 -9.53 -5.95
N PRO A 869 -33.39 -9.91 -6.47
CA PRO A 869 -33.87 -11.28 -6.37
C PRO A 869 -32.92 -12.26 -7.11
N PRO A 870 -32.71 -13.49 -6.62
CA PRO A 870 -32.05 -14.53 -7.41
C PRO A 870 -32.94 -14.98 -8.58
N MET A 871 -32.36 -15.55 -9.65
CA MET A 871 -33.11 -15.85 -10.88
C MET A 871 -34.29 -16.83 -10.70
N ASN A 872 -34.21 -17.79 -9.77
CA ASN A 872 -35.36 -18.64 -9.44
C ASN A 872 -36.53 -17.82 -8.88
N ARG A 873 -36.24 -16.82 -8.04
CA ARG A 873 -37.25 -15.89 -7.53
C ARG A 873 -37.78 -14.96 -8.65
N VAL A 874 -36.93 -14.55 -9.59
CA VAL A 874 -37.36 -13.77 -10.76
C VAL A 874 -38.37 -14.56 -11.61
N VAL A 875 -38.13 -15.85 -11.84
CA VAL A 875 -39.09 -16.74 -12.55
C VAL A 875 -40.42 -16.80 -11.79
N GLU A 876 -40.39 -17.03 -10.47
CA GLU A 876 -41.61 -17.01 -9.64
C GLU A 876 -42.36 -15.67 -9.70
N MET A 877 -41.64 -14.54 -9.70
CA MET A 877 -42.24 -13.20 -9.80
C MET A 877 -42.88 -12.95 -11.16
N MET A 878 -42.30 -13.48 -12.25
CA MET A 878 -42.83 -13.36 -13.61
C MET A 878 -44.06 -14.24 -13.84
N GLU A 879 -44.12 -15.42 -13.22
CA GLU A 879 -45.25 -16.36 -13.27
C GLU A 879 -46.38 -16.00 -12.29
N GLY A 880 -46.04 -15.38 -11.15
CA GLY A 880 -46.97 -15.04 -10.08
C GLY A 880 -47.97 -13.92 -10.39
N ARG A 881 -48.86 -13.62 -9.43
CA ARG A 881 -49.87 -12.56 -9.54
C ARG A 881 -49.25 -11.17 -9.37
N LEU A 882 -49.71 -10.19 -10.14
CA LEU A 882 -49.20 -8.80 -10.07
C LEU A 882 -49.36 -8.20 -8.67
N ASP A 883 -50.48 -8.45 -7.99
CA ASP A 883 -50.79 -7.92 -6.64
C ASP A 883 -49.81 -8.38 -5.55
N SER A 884 -48.99 -9.39 -5.83
CA SER A 884 -47.96 -9.87 -4.90
C SER A 884 -46.61 -9.16 -5.04
N LEU A 885 -46.48 -8.24 -5.99
CA LEU A 885 -45.24 -7.50 -6.26
C LEU A 885 -45.30 -6.10 -5.64
N GLU A 886 -44.37 -5.84 -4.73
CA GLU A 886 -44.14 -4.51 -4.18
C GLU A 886 -43.28 -3.67 -5.14
N VAL A 887 -43.45 -2.35 -5.09
CA VAL A 887 -42.60 -1.41 -5.83
C VAL A 887 -41.21 -1.39 -5.18
N PRO A 888 -40.13 -1.71 -5.91
CA PRO A 888 -38.78 -1.68 -5.34
C PRO A 888 -38.37 -0.25 -5.00
N PRO A 889 -37.49 -0.05 -3.99
CA PRO A 889 -36.98 1.28 -3.68
C PRO A 889 -36.25 1.87 -4.88
N LYS A 890 -36.31 3.21 -5.02
CA LYS A 890 -35.52 3.93 -6.02
C LYS A 890 -34.04 3.71 -5.72
N PRO A 891 -33.20 3.27 -6.69
CA PRO A 891 -31.79 3.04 -6.47
C PRO A 891 -31.14 4.35 -6.03
N VAL A 892 -30.69 4.39 -4.78
CA VAL A 892 -30.01 5.55 -4.24
C VAL A 892 -28.55 5.47 -4.66
N TRP A 893 -28.11 6.35 -5.55
CA TRP A 893 -26.69 6.54 -5.85
C TRP A 893 -26.02 7.35 -4.72
N GLN A 894 -26.17 6.89 -3.46
CA GLN A 894 -25.54 7.50 -2.30
C GLN A 894 -24.22 6.78 -1.99
N ILE A 895 -23.16 7.57 -1.96
CA ILE A 895 -21.93 7.26 -1.25
C ILE A 895 -22.31 7.03 0.22
N PRO A 896 -22.03 5.87 0.84
CA PRO A 896 -22.29 5.70 2.27
C PRO A 896 -21.38 6.66 3.05
N THR A 897 -21.96 7.74 3.58
CA THR A 897 -21.36 8.51 4.66
C THR A 897 -21.39 7.61 5.90
N ALA A 898 -20.25 7.03 6.26
CA ALA A 898 -20.09 6.50 7.59
C ALA A 898 -20.30 7.65 8.61
N PRO A 899 -21.00 7.42 9.74
CA PRO A 899 -21.09 8.43 10.78
C PRO A 899 -19.67 8.73 11.29
N LEU A 900 -19.23 9.98 11.14
CA LEU A 900 -18.06 10.50 11.82
C LEU A 900 -18.30 10.37 13.33
N ALA A 901 -17.50 9.55 14.00
CA ALA A 901 -17.30 9.71 15.43
C ALA A 901 -16.59 11.06 15.63
N GLU A 902 -17.33 12.04 16.14
CA GLU A 902 -16.79 13.32 16.58
C GLU A 902 -15.67 13.05 17.60
N THR A 903 -14.42 13.25 17.17
CA THR A 903 -13.31 13.47 18.10
C THR A 903 -13.11 14.97 18.19
N SER A 904 -13.54 15.52 19.32
CA SER A 904 -13.38 16.91 19.72
C SER A 904 -11.90 17.29 19.75
N TRP A 905 -11.45 18.06 18.77
CA TRP A 905 -10.24 18.86 18.89
C TRP A 905 -10.65 20.24 19.39
N ILE A 906 -10.28 20.54 20.64
CA ILE A 906 -10.38 21.87 21.23
C ILE A 906 -9.38 22.76 20.48
N SER A 907 -9.91 23.75 19.78
CA SER A 907 -9.17 24.89 19.24
C SER A 907 -8.89 25.87 20.38
N GLU A 908 -7.63 26.04 20.78
CA GLU A 908 -7.21 27.23 21.52
C GLU A 908 -6.97 28.36 20.51
N GLU A 909 -7.95 29.27 20.43
CA GLU A 909 -7.77 30.61 19.85
C GLU A 909 -6.88 31.45 20.77
N SER A 910 -5.76 31.95 20.24
CA SER A 910 -5.04 33.07 20.83
C SER A 910 -5.75 34.37 20.48
N SER A 911 -6.55 34.91 21.39
CA SER A 911 -7.03 36.29 21.33
C SER A 911 -5.97 37.24 21.91
N SER A 912 -5.59 38.20 21.08
CA SER A 912 -4.76 39.35 21.45
C SER A 912 -5.51 40.30 22.40
N ILE A 913 -4.85 40.75 23.48
CA ILE A 913 -5.31 41.89 24.28
C ILE A 913 -4.23 42.97 24.27
N THR A 914 -4.57 44.10 23.66
CA THR A 914 -4.08 45.41 24.11
C THR A 914 -5.15 46.02 25.01
N ASN A 915 -4.70 46.46 26.19
CA ASN A 915 -5.36 47.14 27.31
C ASN A 915 -6.21 46.30 28.27
#